data_AF-A0A0C9W4F8-F1
#
_entry.id   AF-A0A0C9W4F8-F1
#
_cell.length_a   1.000
_cell.length_b   1.000
_cell.length_c   1.000
_cell.angle_alpha   90.00
_cell.angle_beta   90.00
_cell.angle_gamma   90.00
#
_symmetry.space_group_name_H-M   'P 1'
#
loop_
_entity.id
_entity.type
_entity.pdbx_description
1 polymer ?
#
loop_
_entity_poly.entity_id
_entity_poly.type
_entity_poly.pdbx_seq_one_letter_code
_entity_poly.pdbx_strand_id
1 'polypeptide(L)'
;MGVDSVPDLDGSSDTNSLKGPILPWLRSLDGLNTHDEAYRLSVSGGVTTANVLPGSANAIGGQAFVIKLRPTDQRSPSSMLLEAPYTINGTHVDPSLPPRWRQMKHACGENPSRAYGNTRMDTFWAFRQAYDTARQIKESQDAYCSKALAGEWSGLGDYPEDLQWEALVDVLRGRVKVHTHCYEAVDLDDFVRLTNEFQFPVAAFHHAHETYLVPGTLKQAYGHAPAAAIFATSARYKRESYRGSEFAARILAENGIDVVMKSDHPVLNSRYLLYEAQQAHYYGLPADLALSAVTSTPAKVIGQDHRIGFIREGYDADVVVWDSHPLALGATPKQVWIDGIPQIENPFVSNKPITFQSIPATPNFDKEAAEAVKYEGLPPLMPTKAKSNTVVFTNVGSMFARVGAEVEELFGAMSEDPTGMVVVRDGEVVCHGSQANCGSTFDLAGGEFESIDLKGGSISPGFVSYGSPLGLTEIQGESSTQDGVVYDPLSGDIPSILEGNSVIRAVDGLQFTGRDTLLAYRAGVTSAVTAPTSDGLVSGLSTTFSTGAAHGLEEGAVIQDVAALHVNIGYTGSGSPSVSTKIMALRRLLLDSKSGMPFDLAAKGQIPLVVQVQNADIIASLIKLKKEVESSTKIPLKLTIAGATEAHLLAKELGEANVGVILTLSRPFPDTWEMKRILPGPPLTKDTAISTLLRHGVTVGIGTVEPWNARNTRLDVAWAALESDGQITKSQALALASTNLEKLLGVKSSSSASGDLVATLGGSILDLEAKVVGVISSRRGLVEWL
;
A
#
# COMPACT_ATOMS: atom_id res chain seq x y z
N MET A 1 5.54 13.96 -4.42
CA MET A 1 4.61 15.02 -4.86
C MET A 1 5.40 16.27 -5.20
N GLY A 2 5.18 16.81 -6.39
CA GLY A 2 5.85 17.99 -6.93
C GLY A 2 7.28 17.70 -7.38
N VAL A 3 8.16 17.30 -6.45
CA VAL A 3 9.55 16.88 -6.78
C VAL A 3 9.62 15.45 -7.30
N ASP A 4 8.60 14.65 -6.97
CA ASP A 4 8.34 13.29 -7.47
C ASP A 4 6.93 13.34 -8.05
N SER A 5 6.83 13.83 -9.28
CA SER A 5 5.55 14.09 -9.95
C SER A 5 4.97 12.82 -10.53
N VAL A 6 3.64 12.74 -10.60
CA VAL A 6 2.97 11.71 -11.40
C VAL A 6 2.22 12.32 -12.60
N PRO A 7 2.20 11.63 -13.76
CA PRO A 7 2.91 10.37 -14.04
C PRO A 7 4.44 10.53 -14.01
N ASP A 8 5.13 9.47 -13.59
CA ASP A 8 6.59 9.44 -13.50
C ASP A 8 7.22 9.59 -14.89
N LEU A 9 8.13 10.55 -14.97
CA LEU A 9 8.83 10.97 -16.18
C LEU A 9 10.22 11.46 -15.79
N ASP A 10 11.25 11.04 -16.54
CA ASP A 10 12.64 11.45 -16.32
C ASP A 10 12.82 12.98 -16.25
N GLY A 11 12.01 13.74 -17.00
CA GLY A 11 12.07 15.20 -17.07
C GLY A 11 11.48 15.92 -15.85
N SER A 12 10.87 15.20 -14.90
CA SER A 12 10.30 15.74 -13.66
C SER A 12 10.72 14.95 -12.41
N SER A 13 11.87 14.27 -12.48
CA SER A 13 12.45 13.50 -11.38
C SER A 13 13.45 14.38 -10.60
N ASP A 14 12.92 15.21 -9.71
CA ASP A 14 13.69 16.20 -8.93
C ASP A 14 13.83 15.81 -7.43
N THR A 15 13.42 14.58 -7.07
CA THR A 15 13.33 14.08 -5.69
C THR A 15 14.68 14.00 -4.96
N ASN A 16 15.75 13.63 -5.65
CA ASN A 16 17.08 13.42 -5.07
C ASN A 16 18.19 13.99 -5.98
N SER A 17 19.30 14.42 -5.38
CA SER A 17 20.52 14.78 -6.12
C SER A 17 21.65 13.81 -5.81
N LEU A 18 22.18 13.12 -6.82
CA LEU A 18 23.28 12.16 -6.66
C LEU A 18 24.68 12.81 -6.63
N LYS A 19 24.78 14.11 -6.33
CA LYS A 19 26.07 14.86 -6.32
C LYS A 19 26.87 14.75 -5.02
N GLY A 20 26.29 14.19 -3.96
CA GLY A 20 27.00 13.85 -2.72
C GLY A 20 26.05 13.52 -1.58
N PRO A 21 26.49 12.86 -0.50
CA PRO A 21 25.62 12.44 0.59
C PRO A 21 25.13 13.59 1.49
N ILE A 22 25.79 14.75 1.47
CA ILE A 22 25.48 15.90 2.34
C ILE A 22 25.23 17.14 1.47
N LEU A 23 23.96 17.51 1.29
CA LEU A 23 23.53 18.63 0.43
C LEU A 23 22.53 19.57 1.15
N PRO A 24 22.83 20.12 2.34
CA PRO A 24 21.90 20.97 3.11
C PRO A 24 21.45 22.26 2.39
N TRP A 25 22.18 22.72 1.38
CA TRP A 25 21.89 23.93 0.62
C TRP A 25 20.80 23.76 -0.45
N LEU A 26 20.48 22.52 -0.84
CA LEU A 26 19.42 22.25 -1.82
C LEU A 26 18.04 22.49 -1.22
N ARG A 27 17.05 22.74 -2.07
CA ARG A 27 15.69 23.10 -1.69
C ARG A 27 14.71 22.32 -2.55
N SER A 28 13.76 21.62 -1.93
CA SER A 28 12.69 20.95 -2.69
C SER A 28 11.82 21.95 -3.49
N LEU A 29 11.74 23.21 -3.04
CA LEU A 29 11.04 24.28 -3.76
C LEU A 29 11.57 24.49 -5.18
N ASP A 30 12.88 24.33 -5.38
CA ASP A 30 13.55 24.62 -6.65
C ASP A 30 13.27 23.55 -7.73
N GLY A 31 12.79 22.37 -7.32
CA GLY A 31 12.35 21.27 -8.19
C GLY A 31 10.86 20.97 -8.09
N LEU A 32 10.07 21.84 -7.44
CA LEU A 32 8.65 21.58 -7.23
C LEU A 32 7.88 21.81 -8.54
N ASN A 33 7.39 20.73 -9.17
CA ASN A 33 6.52 20.83 -10.33
C ASN A 33 5.08 21.20 -9.92
N THR A 34 4.52 22.27 -10.49
CA THR A 34 3.13 22.71 -10.23
C THR A 34 2.10 22.01 -11.13
N HIS A 35 2.53 21.18 -12.08
CA HIS A 35 1.66 20.41 -12.97
C HIS A 35 1.52 18.93 -12.57
N ASP A 36 1.96 18.55 -11.38
CA ASP A 36 1.79 17.20 -10.84
C ASP A 36 0.29 16.84 -10.74
N GLU A 37 -0.12 15.73 -11.37
CA GLU A 37 -1.52 15.28 -11.36
C GLU A 37 -1.96 14.87 -9.94
N ALA A 38 -1.02 14.54 -9.05
CA ALA A 38 -1.32 14.16 -7.67
C ALA A 38 -1.98 15.27 -6.86
N TYR A 39 -1.81 16.57 -7.19
CA TYR A 39 -2.40 17.64 -6.40
C TYR A 39 -3.93 17.53 -6.36
N ARG A 40 -4.57 17.45 -7.53
CA ARG A 40 -6.03 17.34 -7.63
C ARG A 40 -6.54 16.06 -6.98
N LEU A 41 -5.83 14.95 -7.17
CA LEU A 41 -6.21 13.67 -6.57
C LEU A 41 -6.12 13.72 -5.04
N SER A 42 -5.05 14.28 -4.49
CA SER A 42 -4.84 14.39 -3.04
C SER A 42 -5.85 15.32 -2.39
N VAL A 43 -6.15 16.44 -3.03
CA VAL A 43 -7.22 17.34 -2.59
C VAL A 43 -8.57 16.64 -2.60
N SER A 44 -8.87 15.82 -3.61
CA SER A 44 -10.12 15.03 -3.63
C SER A 44 -10.22 13.97 -2.52
N GLY A 45 -9.09 13.65 -1.87
CA GLY A 45 -8.98 12.79 -0.70
C GLY A 45 -9.00 13.55 0.64
N GLY A 46 -9.19 14.87 0.62
CA GLY A 46 -9.21 15.71 1.81
C GLY A 46 -7.84 16.23 2.27
N VAL A 47 -6.77 16.03 1.50
CA VAL A 47 -5.44 16.57 1.83
C VAL A 47 -5.33 18.02 1.35
N THR A 48 -5.05 18.95 2.27
CA THR A 48 -4.98 20.39 1.95
C THR A 48 -3.56 20.95 1.93
N THR A 49 -2.67 20.39 2.74
CA THR A 49 -1.30 20.87 2.97
C THR A 49 -0.32 19.70 2.95
N ALA A 50 0.87 19.90 2.40
CA ALA A 50 1.96 18.93 2.44
C ALA A 50 3.29 19.59 2.79
N ASN A 51 4.15 18.86 3.53
CA ASN A 51 5.56 19.19 3.69
C ASN A 51 6.36 18.42 2.63
N VAL A 52 6.83 19.10 1.59
CA VAL A 52 7.54 18.48 0.47
C VAL A 52 9.02 18.36 0.82
N LEU A 53 9.40 17.14 1.19
CA LEU A 53 10.77 16.75 1.53
C LEU A 53 11.52 16.29 0.27
N PRO A 54 12.83 16.54 0.19
CA PRO A 54 13.71 15.70 -0.62
C PRO A 54 13.55 14.21 -0.26
N GLY A 55 14.01 13.34 -1.15
CA GLY A 55 14.04 11.90 -0.91
C GLY A 55 15.07 11.48 0.15
N SER A 56 15.39 10.19 0.15
CA SER A 56 16.30 9.58 1.13
C SER A 56 17.56 8.99 0.51
N ALA A 57 17.90 9.35 -0.73
CA ALA A 57 19.18 8.92 -1.31
C ALA A 57 20.34 9.54 -0.52
N ASN A 58 20.25 10.82 -0.15
CA ASN A 58 21.27 11.55 0.57
C ASN A 58 21.13 11.37 2.09
N ALA A 59 22.25 11.41 2.81
CA ALA A 59 22.24 11.52 4.27
C ALA A 59 21.64 12.87 4.74
N ILE A 60 21.98 13.97 4.08
CA ILE A 60 21.27 15.26 4.17
C ILE A 60 20.80 15.62 2.76
N GLY A 61 19.51 15.47 2.49
CA GLY A 61 18.92 15.71 1.17
C GLY A 61 18.63 17.17 0.85
N GLY A 62 18.59 18.03 1.87
CA GLY A 62 18.35 19.45 1.74
C GLY A 62 17.10 19.94 2.48
N GLN A 63 16.71 21.17 2.16
CA GLN A 63 15.61 21.89 2.78
C GLN A 63 14.26 21.48 2.18
N ALA A 64 13.24 21.40 3.04
CA ALA A 64 11.86 21.08 2.69
C ALA A 64 10.99 22.34 2.74
N PHE A 65 9.84 22.30 2.05
CA PHE A 65 8.90 23.42 2.01
C PHE A 65 7.47 22.94 2.22
N VAL A 66 6.73 23.69 3.03
CA VAL A 66 5.31 23.42 3.30
C VAL A 66 4.47 24.18 2.27
N ILE A 67 3.60 23.46 1.57
CA ILE A 67 2.74 24.00 0.51
C ILE A 67 1.27 23.70 0.80
N LYS A 68 0.39 24.57 0.32
CA LYS A 68 -1.03 24.28 0.12
C LYS A 68 -1.24 23.71 -1.26
N LEU A 69 -2.06 22.66 -1.36
CA LEU A 69 -2.23 21.90 -2.61
C LEU A 69 -3.19 22.55 -3.62
N ARG A 70 -3.81 23.68 -3.25
CA ARG A 70 -4.72 24.39 -4.16
C ARG A 70 -3.96 25.05 -5.32
N PRO A 71 -4.57 25.13 -6.51
CA PRO A 71 -4.00 25.93 -7.59
C PRO A 71 -3.99 27.42 -7.22
N THR A 72 -3.08 28.14 -7.86
CA THR A 72 -2.89 29.59 -7.70
C THR A 72 -2.89 30.27 -9.07
N ASP A 73 -3.24 31.56 -9.12
CA ASP A 73 -3.25 32.31 -10.38
C ASP A 73 -1.85 32.44 -10.97
N GLN A 74 -0.82 32.51 -10.11
CA GLN A 74 0.59 32.63 -10.51
C GLN A 74 1.16 31.30 -11.04
N ARG A 75 0.55 30.15 -10.69
CA ARG A 75 0.98 28.81 -11.09
C ARG A 75 2.45 28.49 -10.79
N SER A 76 3.01 29.15 -9.78
CA SER A 76 4.43 29.03 -9.42
C SER A 76 4.60 28.30 -8.08
N PRO A 77 5.72 27.58 -7.87
CA PRO A 77 6.00 26.94 -6.60
C PRO A 77 5.90 27.89 -5.40
N SER A 78 6.48 29.09 -5.53
CA SER A 78 6.48 30.10 -4.47
C SER A 78 5.08 30.56 -4.06
N SER A 79 4.12 30.54 -4.99
CA SER A 79 2.74 30.94 -4.70
C SER A 79 1.95 29.89 -3.91
N MET A 80 2.41 28.63 -3.92
CA MET A 80 1.78 27.53 -3.18
C MET A 80 2.28 27.43 -1.73
N LEU A 81 3.34 28.17 -1.37
CA LEU A 81 3.93 28.11 -0.03
C LEU A 81 2.90 28.48 1.04
N LEU A 82 2.75 27.62 2.03
CA LEU A 82 2.00 27.94 3.23
C LEU A 82 2.68 29.09 3.95
N GLU A 83 3.99 28.97 4.17
CA GLU A 83 4.83 29.98 4.79
C GLU A 83 6.23 29.92 4.15
N ALA A 84 6.69 31.06 3.62
CA ALA A 84 8.08 31.16 3.15
C ALA A 84 9.05 31.25 4.34
N PRO A 85 10.25 30.64 4.28
CA PRO A 85 11.33 30.94 5.21
C PRO A 85 11.70 32.43 5.12
N TYR A 86 12.53 32.92 6.04
CA TYR A 86 12.85 34.35 6.22
C TYR A 86 13.08 35.12 4.91
N THR A 87 13.75 34.51 3.92
CA THR A 87 13.89 35.08 2.58
C THR A 87 13.77 33.99 1.51
N ILE A 88 13.11 34.33 0.39
CA ILE A 88 13.17 33.58 -0.88
C ILE A 88 13.54 34.52 -2.02
N ASN A 89 12.97 35.73 -2.03
CA ASN A 89 13.15 36.71 -3.10
C ASN A 89 14.24 37.76 -2.80
N GLY A 90 15.16 37.48 -1.88
CA GLY A 90 16.21 38.42 -1.49
C GLY A 90 17.26 37.81 -0.55
N THR A 91 18.35 38.54 -0.36
CA THR A 91 19.48 38.14 0.49
C THR A 91 19.45 38.77 1.89
N HIS A 92 18.53 39.71 2.15
CA HIS A 92 18.41 40.41 3.42
C HIS A 92 17.35 39.80 4.33
N VAL A 93 17.72 39.45 5.56
CA VAL A 93 16.79 39.02 6.60
C VAL A 93 16.20 40.26 7.28
N ASP A 94 14.87 40.35 7.36
CA ASP A 94 14.20 41.34 8.21
C ASP A 94 14.06 40.76 9.64
N PRO A 95 14.85 41.24 10.61
CA PRO A 95 14.82 40.72 11.98
C PRO A 95 13.56 41.13 12.76
N SER A 96 12.72 42.01 12.21
CA SER A 96 11.44 42.40 12.83
C SER A 96 10.31 41.41 12.57
N LEU A 97 10.48 40.50 11.60
CA LEU A 97 9.50 39.46 11.30
C LEU A 97 9.53 38.34 12.35
N PRO A 98 8.37 37.72 12.65
CA PRO A 98 8.32 36.60 13.59
C PRO A 98 9.16 35.42 13.08
N PRO A 99 9.75 34.62 13.99
CA PRO A 99 10.52 33.46 13.60
C PRO A 99 9.69 32.48 12.77
N ARG A 100 10.24 32.02 11.65
CA ARG A 100 9.60 31.05 10.76
C ARG A 100 10.38 29.74 10.76
N TRP A 101 9.66 28.63 10.65
CA TRP A 101 10.27 27.31 10.65
C TRP A 101 10.85 26.96 9.29
N ARG A 102 12.16 26.73 9.23
CA ARG A 102 12.76 25.97 8.12
C ARG A 102 12.51 24.47 8.35
N GLN A 103 12.47 23.69 7.28
CA GLN A 103 12.33 22.23 7.34
C GLN A 103 13.55 21.60 6.66
N MET A 104 14.03 20.45 7.13
CA MET A 104 15.18 19.78 6.51
C MET A 104 15.05 18.25 6.55
N LYS A 105 15.44 17.60 5.46
CA LYS A 105 15.42 16.14 5.31
C LYS A 105 16.79 15.53 5.59
N HIS A 106 16.82 14.58 6.50
CA HIS A 106 17.94 13.67 6.75
C HIS A 106 17.54 12.22 6.41
N ALA A 107 18.52 11.36 6.17
CA ALA A 107 18.32 9.92 6.02
C ALA A 107 19.52 9.10 6.52
N CYS A 108 19.25 7.91 7.01
CA CYS A 108 20.22 6.92 7.45
C CYS A 108 19.82 5.54 6.87
N GLY A 109 20.48 4.46 7.28
CA GLY A 109 20.12 3.11 6.87
C GLY A 109 20.50 2.76 5.43
N GLU A 110 19.73 1.85 4.83
CA GLU A 110 20.03 1.20 3.55
C GLU A 110 20.01 2.17 2.37
N ASN A 111 19.14 3.18 2.39
CA ASN A 111 18.93 4.05 1.24
C ASN A 111 20.20 4.87 0.87
N PRO A 112 20.83 5.63 1.81
CA PRO A 112 22.12 6.28 1.53
C PRO A 112 23.25 5.31 1.23
N SER A 113 23.31 4.18 1.94
CA SER A 113 24.31 3.13 1.70
C SER A 113 24.25 2.61 0.26
N ARG A 114 23.05 2.32 -0.25
CA ARG A 114 22.84 1.84 -1.61
C ARG A 114 23.14 2.92 -2.66
N ALA A 115 22.69 4.16 -2.44
CA ALA A 115 22.86 5.25 -3.41
C ALA A 115 24.32 5.65 -3.62
N TYR A 116 25.15 5.55 -2.58
CA TYR A 116 26.56 5.99 -2.62
C TYR A 116 27.60 4.87 -2.48
N GLY A 117 27.17 3.60 -2.36
CA GLY A 117 28.08 2.48 -2.13
C GLY A 117 28.79 2.55 -0.76
N ASN A 118 28.14 3.17 0.22
CA ASN A 118 28.68 3.48 1.54
C ASN A 118 28.17 2.51 2.62
N THR A 119 28.80 2.50 3.78
CA THR A 119 28.30 1.83 4.99
C THR A 119 27.59 2.81 5.93
N ARG A 120 26.87 2.29 6.95
CA ARG A 120 26.33 3.12 8.04
C ARG A 120 27.39 4.01 8.69
N MET A 121 28.60 3.49 8.85
CA MET A 121 29.71 4.25 9.45
C MET A 121 30.07 5.47 8.60
N ASP A 122 30.11 5.31 7.28
CA ASP A 122 30.42 6.41 6.35
C ASP A 122 29.31 7.48 6.39
N THR A 123 28.04 7.06 6.41
CA THR A 123 26.90 7.97 6.56
C THR A 123 26.97 8.76 7.86
N PHE A 124 27.24 8.10 9.00
CA PHE A 124 27.35 8.79 10.29
C PHE A 124 28.61 9.65 10.42
N TRP A 125 29.73 9.26 9.80
CA TRP A 125 30.88 10.14 9.69
C TRP A 125 30.58 11.40 8.87
N ALA A 126 29.87 11.25 7.74
CA ALA A 126 29.47 12.38 6.90
C ALA A 126 28.54 13.35 7.67
N PHE A 127 27.61 12.84 8.47
CA PHE A 127 26.83 13.67 9.39
C PHE A 127 27.70 14.43 10.37
N ARG A 128 28.60 13.74 11.10
CA ARG A 128 29.46 14.38 12.09
C ARG A 128 30.33 15.47 11.47
N GLN A 129 30.94 15.21 10.32
CA GLN A 129 31.76 16.19 9.61
C GLN A 129 30.95 17.44 9.22
N ALA A 130 29.74 17.25 8.71
CA ALA A 130 28.87 18.34 8.30
C ALA A 130 28.43 19.20 9.50
N TYR A 131 28.03 18.57 10.60
CA TYR A 131 27.62 19.28 11.79
C TYR A 131 28.79 19.93 12.53
N ASP A 132 29.98 19.34 12.51
CA ASP A 132 31.19 19.99 13.04
C ASP A 132 31.56 21.24 12.23
N THR A 133 31.45 21.17 10.91
CA THR A 133 31.64 22.33 10.03
C THR A 133 30.63 23.44 10.38
N ALA A 134 29.35 23.11 10.52
CA ALA A 134 28.32 24.06 10.92
C ALA A 134 28.56 24.62 12.34
N ARG A 135 29.03 23.79 13.28
CA ARG A 135 29.37 24.21 14.65
C ARG A 135 30.48 25.24 14.66
N GLN A 136 31.57 25.00 13.91
CA GLN A 136 32.69 25.95 13.79
C GLN A 136 32.24 27.30 13.20
N ILE A 137 31.35 27.28 12.19
CA ILE A 137 30.75 28.50 11.63
C ILE A 137 29.91 29.21 12.70
N LYS A 138 29.01 28.48 13.39
CA LYS A 138 28.17 29.03 14.45
C LYS A 138 29.01 29.69 15.56
N GLU A 139 30.07 29.03 16.02
CA GLU A 139 30.97 29.57 17.05
C GLU A 139 31.70 30.83 16.58
N SER A 140 32.14 30.86 15.33
CA SER A 140 32.74 32.04 14.71
C SER A 140 31.75 33.21 14.65
N GLN A 141 30.49 32.93 14.30
CA GLN A 141 29.40 33.92 14.32
C GLN A 141 29.13 34.44 15.73
N ASP A 142 29.07 33.55 16.73
CA ASP A 142 28.83 33.95 18.12
C ASP A 142 29.98 34.82 18.65
N ALA A 143 31.22 34.51 18.28
CA ALA A 143 32.40 35.33 18.61
C ALA A 143 32.38 36.70 17.91
N TYR A 144 32.00 36.74 16.63
CA TYR A 144 31.81 37.99 15.88
C TYR A 144 30.74 38.87 16.56
N CYS A 145 29.54 38.31 16.80
CA CYS A 145 28.43 39.03 17.41
C CYS A 145 28.77 39.54 18.82
N SER A 146 29.50 38.76 19.62
CA SER A 146 29.92 39.17 20.96
C SER A 146 30.81 40.42 20.92
N LYS A 147 31.77 40.48 19.99
CA LYS A 147 32.64 41.66 19.79
C LYS A 147 31.86 42.85 19.25
N ALA A 148 31.00 42.64 18.26
CA ALA A 148 30.14 43.68 17.69
C ALA A 148 29.26 44.33 18.77
N LEU A 149 28.62 43.52 19.61
CA LEU A 149 27.78 43.98 20.73
C LEU A 149 28.58 44.67 21.84
N ALA A 150 29.85 44.32 22.01
CA ALA A 150 30.78 45.00 22.91
C ALA A 150 31.32 46.34 22.34
N GLY A 151 30.98 46.70 21.10
CA GLY A 151 31.48 47.89 20.42
C GLY A 151 32.89 47.74 19.85
N GLU A 152 33.44 46.52 19.82
CA GLU A 152 34.78 46.21 19.32
C GLU A 152 34.76 46.03 17.78
N TRP A 153 34.45 47.12 17.06
CA TRP A 153 34.34 47.11 15.59
C TRP A 153 35.69 47.11 14.86
N SER A 154 36.76 47.54 15.53
CA SER A 154 38.08 47.65 14.91
C SER A 154 38.68 46.27 14.63
N GLY A 155 38.97 45.97 13.37
CA GLY A 155 39.55 44.69 12.95
C GLY A 155 38.59 43.50 13.02
N LEU A 156 37.28 43.74 13.14
CA LEU A 156 36.26 42.70 13.29
C LEU A 156 36.06 41.85 12.02
N GLY A 157 36.32 42.43 10.84
CA GLY A 157 36.19 41.76 9.53
C GLY A 157 34.73 41.58 9.09
N ASP A 158 34.53 40.69 8.11
CA ASP A 158 33.20 40.31 7.61
C ASP A 158 32.52 39.30 8.55
N TYR A 159 31.19 39.28 8.54
CA TYR A 159 30.43 38.29 9.31
C TYR A 159 30.75 36.88 8.80
N PRO A 160 31.16 35.93 9.66
CA PRO A 160 31.55 34.59 9.23
C PRO A 160 30.30 33.78 8.84
N GLU A 161 29.98 33.82 7.56
CA GLU A 161 28.88 33.08 6.96
C GLU A 161 29.33 32.23 5.77
N ASP A 162 28.63 31.14 5.56
CA ASP A 162 28.79 30.29 4.39
C ASP A 162 27.39 29.81 3.96
N LEU A 163 26.96 30.24 2.77
CA LEU A 163 25.66 29.89 2.19
C LEU A 163 25.46 28.38 2.10
N GLN A 164 26.53 27.62 1.89
CA GLN A 164 26.48 26.17 1.77
C GLN A 164 26.05 25.51 3.09
N TRP A 165 26.45 26.08 4.23
CA TRP A 165 26.27 25.50 5.57
C TRP A 165 25.28 26.25 6.45
N GLU A 166 24.75 27.41 6.00
CA GLU A 166 23.84 28.26 6.77
C GLU A 166 22.67 27.48 7.38
N ALA A 167 22.13 26.51 6.63
CA ALA A 167 20.92 25.81 7.03
C ALA A 167 21.21 24.81 8.17
N LEU A 168 22.44 24.26 8.23
CA LEU A 168 22.87 23.45 9.36
C LEU A 168 23.23 24.30 10.58
N VAL A 169 23.78 25.50 10.37
CA VAL A 169 23.94 26.47 11.46
C VAL A 169 22.57 26.80 12.07
N ASP A 170 21.53 26.95 11.25
CA ASP A 170 20.16 27.14 11.71
C ASP A 170 19.60 25.94 12.48
N VAL A 171 19.97 24.70 12.10
CA VAL A 171 19.63 23.50 12.89
C VAL A 171 20.23 23.61 14.29
N LEU A 172 21.53 23.93 14.39
CA LEU A 172 22.23 24.09 15.68
C LEU A 172 21.71 25.27 16.52
N ARG A 173 21.02 26.23 15.90
CA ARG A 173 20.32 27.33 16.59
C ARG A 173 18.86 27.02 16.92
N GLY A 174 18.38 25.81 16.64
CA GLY A 174 17.00 25.40 16.90
C GLY A 174 15.96 26.07 15.99
N ARG A 175 16.36 26.54 14.80
CA ARG A 175 15.48 27.25 13.84
C ARG A 175 14.93 26.36 12.73
N VAL A 176 15.18 25.05 12.79
CA VAL A 176 14.85 24.07 11.75
C VAL A 176 14.12 22.88 12.35
N LYS A 177 13.05 22.42 11.70
CA LYS A 177 12.41 21.12 11.95
C LYS A 177 13.13 20.05 11.13
N VAL A 178 13.92 19.21 11.81
CA VAL A 178 14.66 18.11 11.18
C VAL A 178 13.76 16.87 11.07
N HIS A 179 13.64 16.35 9.86
CA HIS A 179 12.86 15.17 9.50
C HIS A 179 13.81 14.07 9.04
N THR A 180 13.87 12.95 9.78
CA THR A 180 14.93 11.95 9.56
C THR A 180 14.36 10.60 9.13
N HIS A 181 14.67 10.16 7.92
CA HIS A 181 14.41 8.81 7.44
C HIS A 181 15.34 7.82 8.15
N CYS A 182 14.82 7.04 9.09
CA CYS A 182 15.52 5.97 9.79
C CYS A 182 14.56 4.85 10.14
N TYR A 183 15.02 3.60 10.05
CA TYR A 183 14.18 2.42 10.23
C TYR A 183 14.52 1.64 11.48
N GLU A 184 15.76 1.15 11.58
CA GLU A 184 16.19 0.19 12.59
C GLU A 184 16.67 0.86 13.88
N ALA A 185 16.61 0.13 14.99
CA ALA A 185 17.08 0.57 16.30
C ALA A 185 18.53 1.07 16.29
N VAL A 186 19.41 0.44 15.50
CA VAL A 186 20.82 0.88 15.34
C VAL A 186 20.90 2.27 14.73
N ASP A 187 20.12 2.52 13.69
CA ASP A 187 20.11 3.80 12.99
C ASP A 187 19.45 4.89 13.86
N LEU A 188 18.39 4.54 14.59
CA LEU A 188 17.71 5.42 15.53
C LEU A 188 18.64 5.83 16.69
N ASP A 189 19.36 4.88 17.30
CA ASP A 189 20.31 5.16 18.37
C ASP A 189 21.48 6.02 17.89
N ASP A 190 22.07 5.66 16.74
CA ASP A 190 23.18 6.43 16.15
C ASP A 190 22.76 7.89 15.89
N PHE A 191 21.54 8.12 15.39
CA PHE A 191 21.02 9.47 15.16
C PHE A 191 20.68 10.20 16.47
N VAL A 192 20.14 9.50 17.47
CA VAL A 192 19.92 10.07 18.81
C VAL A 192 21.26 10.51 19.44
N ARG A 193 22.33 9.73 19.32
CA ARG A 193 23.66 10.14 19.79
C ARG A 193 24.17 11.37 19.04
N LEU A 194 23.99 11.44 17.73
CA LEU A 194 24.34 12.62 16.92
C LEU A 194 23.60 13.88 17.40
N THR A 195 22.31 13.77 17.71
CA THR A 195 21.52 14.91 18.22
C THR A 195 22.04 15.43 19.56
N ASN A 196 22.52 14.54 20.42
CA ASN A 196 23.12 14.90 21.71
C ASN A 196 24.55 15.45 21.56
N GLU A 197 25.33 14.93 20.61
CA GLU A 197 26.69 15.37 20.28
C GLU A 197 26.70 16.83 19.81
N PHE A 198 25.73 17.22 18.97
CA PHE A 198 25.64 18.56 18.41
C PHE A 198 24.48 19.42 18.95
N GLN A 199 23.71 18.88 19.90
CA GLN A 199 22.67 19.60 20.63
C GLN A 199 21.57 20.23 19.75
N PHE A 200 20.91 19.43 18.91
CA PHE A 200 19.76 19.87 18.09
C PHE A 200 18.55 18.93 18.18
N PRO A 201 17.30 19.44 18.15
CA PRO A 201 16.10 18.61 18.22
C PRO A 201 15.71 18.01 16.86
N VAL A 202 14.98 16.90 16.89
CA VAL A 202 14.39 16.25 15.71
C VAL A 202 12.88 16.37 15.78
N ALA A 203 12.26 16.78 14.68
CA ALA A 203 10.80 16.90 14.58
C ALA A 203 10.15 15.52 14.48
N ALA A 204 10.62 14.68 13.55
CA ALA A 204 10.14 13.31 13.41
C ALA A 204 11.17 12.36 12.82
N PHE A 205 11.11 11.09 13.24
CA PHE A 205 11.66 9.97 12.49
C PHE A 205 10.63 9.46 11.48
N HIS A 206 11.04 9.28 10.23
CA HIS A 206 10.20 8.86 9.11
C HIS A 206 10.39 7.37 8.82
N HIS A 207 9.29 6.71 8.43
CA HIS A 207 9.14 5.27 8.22
C HIS A 207 9.30 4.46 9.50
N ALA A 208 10.44 4.60 10.19
CA ALA A 208 10.53 4.39 11.63
C ALA A 208 10.05 3.00 12.08
N HIS A 209 10.32 1.97 11.28
CA HIS A 209 9.70 0.64 11.46
C HIS A 209 10.11 -0.09 12.73
N GLU A 210 11.15 0.34 13.45
CA GLU A 210 11.50 -0.22 14.78
C GLU A 210 11.29 0.78 15.93
N THR A 211 10.75 1.97 15.68
CA THR A 211 10.53 2.98 16.73
C THR A 211 9.67 2.47 17.89
N TYR A 212 8.66 1.65 17.60
CA TYR A 212 7.79 1.06 18.61
C TYR A 212 8.50 0.03 19.52
N LEU A 213 9.65 -0.50 19.09
CA LEU A 213 10.49 -1.39 19.88
C LEU A 213 11.42 -0.62 20.82
N VAL A 214 11.77 0.62 20.46
CA VAL A 214 12.74 1.45 21.19
C VAL A 214 12.20 2.84 21.61
N PRO A 215 11.00 2.94 22.23
CA PRO A 215 10.48 4.22 22.70
C PRO A 215 11.40 4.90 23.73
N GLY A 216 12.17 4.12 24.48
CA GLY A 216 13.20 4.63 25.39
C GLY A 216 14.33 5.37 24.68
N THR A 217 14.81 4.87 23.55
CA THR A 217 15.85 5.52 22.73
C THR A 217 15.34 6.85 22.16
N LEU A 218 14.10 6.87 21.65
CA LEU A 218 13.47 8.12 21.16
C LEU A 218 13.43 9.21 22.22
N LYS A 219 13.09 8.85 23.48
CA LYS A 219 13.04 9.77 24.61
C LYS A 219 14.41 10.32 25.04
N GLN A 220 15.51 9.74 24.55
CA GLN A 220 16.87 10.23 24.81
C GLN A 220 17.35 11.22 23.75
N ALA A 221 16.57 11.50 22.70
CA ALA A 221 16.91 12.54 21.74
C ALA A 221 17.05 13.90 22.42
N TYR A 222 17.95 14.73 21.87
CA TYR A 222 18.20 16.05 22.45
C TYR A 222 16.94 16.95 22.40
N GLY A 223 16.65 17.61 23.52
CA GLY A 223 15.53 18.54 23.66
C GLY A 223 14.19 17.85 24.00
N HIS A 224 13.71 16.96 23.13
CA HIS A 224 12.46 16.21 23.33
C HIS A 224 12.42 14.94 22.50
N ALA A 225 11.50 14.02 22.85
CA ALA A 225 11.23 12.85 22.03
C ALA A 225 10.73 13.27 20.63
N PRO A 226 11.28 12.74 19.52
CA PRO A 226 10.78 13.02 18.18
C PRO A 226 9.46 12.28 17.93
N ALA A 227 8.61 12.83 17.08
CA ALA A 227 7.44 12.10 16.60
C ALA A 227 7.84 10.93 15.69
N ALA A 228 6.93 9.99 15.47
CA ALA A 228 7.10 8.89 14.53
C ALA A 228 6.13 9.07 13.33
N ALA A 229 6.69 9.40 12.16
CA ALA A 229 5.96 9.54 10.90
C ALA A 229 5.99 8.23 10.11
N ILE A 230 4.97 7.40 10.31
CA ILE A 230 4.92 5.98 9.88
C ILE A 230 3.78 5.72 8.88
N PHE A 231 3.82 4.53 8.30
CA PHE A 231 2.67 3.93 7.61
C PHE A 231 1.87 3.10 8.60
N ALA A 232 0.57 2.93 8.37
CA ALA A 232 -0.25 2.03 9.16
C ALA A 232 0.04 0.56 8.84
N THR A 233 0.20 0.23 7.56
CA THR A 233 0.37 -1.16 7.11
C THR A 233 1.51 -1.38 6.11
N SER A 234 2.04 -0.36 5.43
CA SER A 234 3.16 -0.55 4.51
C SER A 234 4.48 -0.85 5.24
N ALA A 235 4.92 -2.11 5.23
CA ALA A 235 6.10 -2.62 5.95
C ALA A 235 6.71 -3.82 5.20
N ARG A 236 7.86 -4.34 5.66
CA ARG A 236 8.52 -5.59 5.19
C ARG A 236 9.01 -5.61 3.74
N TYR A 237 8.87 -4.51 3.02
CA TYR A 237 9.34 -4.33 1.64
C TYR A 237 10.87 -4.13 1.50
N LYS A 238 11.62 -3.96 2.59
CA LYS A 238 13.08 -3.84 2.67
C LYS A 238 13.60 -4.62 3.87
N ARG A 239 14.89 -4.93 3.90
CA ARG A 239 15.51 -5.60 5.04
C ARG A 239 15.37 -4.75 6.31
N GLU A 240 15.61 -3.45 6.23
CA GLU A 240 15.42 -2.51 7.36
C GLU A 240 13.95 -2.27 7.74
N SER A 241 12.98 -2.64 6.90
CA SER A 241 11.55 -2.55 7.23
C SER A 241 10.92 -3.87 7.69
N TYR A 242 11.71 -4.95 7.79
CA TYR A 242 11.21 -6.30 8.02
C TYR A 242 10.56 -6.51 9.39
N ARG A 243 10.94 -5.72 10.40
CA ARG A 243 10.35 -5.73 11.75
C ARG A 243 9.20 -4.74 11.93
N GLY A 244 8.72 -4.12 10.86
CA GLY A 244 7.54 -3.26 10.92
C GLY A 244 6.30 -4.00 11.45
N SER A 245 5.40 -3.27 12.09
CA SER A 245 4.18 -3.84 12.69
C SER A 245 3.00 -2.89 12.51
N GLU A 246 1.84 -3.48 12.25
CA GLU A 246 0.53 -2.83 12.13
C GLU A 246 0.10 -2.20 13.47
N PHE A 247 0.63 -2.72 14.58
CA PHE A 247 0.36 -2.25 15.94
C PHE A 247 1.31 -1.13 16.38
N ALA A 248 2.30 -0.74 15.55
CA ALA A 248 3.32 0.23 15.92
C ALA A 248 2.72 1.57 16.39
N ALA A 249 1.69 2.07 15.69
CA ALA A 249 1.00 3.31 16.04
C ALA A 249 0.42 3.27 17.46
N ARG A 250 -0.27 2.17 17.80
CA ARG A 250 -0.84 1.95 19.14
C ARG A 250 0.26 1.94 20.20
N ILE A 251 1.29 1.14 20.00
CA ILE A 251 2.38 0.95 20.97
C ILE A 251 3.14 2.26 21.21
N LEU A 252 3.39 3.04 20.16
CA LEU A 252 4.01 4.36 20.25
C LEU A 252 3.16 5.34 21.07
N ALA A 253 1.85 5.41 20.79
CA ALA A 253 0.93 6.27 21.51
C ALA A 253 0.83 5.89 23.01
N GLU A 254 0.75 4.59 23.33
CA GLU A 254 0.78 4.08 24.72
C GLU A 254 2.08 4.46 25.45
N ASN A 255 3.17 4.66 24.71
CA ASN A 255 4.46 5.12 25.23
C ASN A 255 4.62 6.66 25.23
N GLY A 256 3.58 7.41 24.87
CA GLY A 256 3.61 8.88 24.82
C GLY A 256 4.48 9.44 23.69
N ILE A 257 4.64 8.70 22.59
CA ILE A 257 5.29 9.19 21.37
C ILE A 257 4.21 9.64 20.39
N ASP A 258 4.34 10.87 19.89
CA ASP A 258 3.42 11.42 18.89
C ASP A 258 3.50 10.63 17.58
N VAL A 259 2.34 10.21 17.06
CA VAL A 259 2.22 9.45 15.83
C VAL A 259 1.72 10.35 14.70
N VAL A 260 2.41 10.30 13.57
CA VAL A 260 1.99 10.93 12.31
C VAL A 260 1.80 9.83 11.28
N MET A 261 0.63 9.79 10.65
CA MET A 261 0.38 8.93 9.50
C MET A 261 0.77 9.67 8.23
N LYS A 262 1.49 9.01 7.32
CA LYS A 262 1.92 9.62 6.05
C LYS A 262 1.69 8.68 4.88
N SER A 263 1.57 9.24 3.68
CA SER A 263 1.55 8.47 2.44
C SER A 263 2.93 8.32 1.80
N ASP A 264 3.89 9.17 2.18
CA ASP A 264 5.22 9.22 1.55
C ASP A 264 5.14 9.29 0.01
N HIS A 265 4.21 10.13 -0.47
CA HIS A 265 3.81 10.14 -1.87
C HIS A 265 4.99 10.27 -2.83
N PRO A 266 5.15 9.37 -3.82
CA PRO A 266 4.12 8.47 -4.36
C PRO A 266 4.07 7.03 -3.80
N VAL A 267 4.85 6.66 -2.78
CA VAL A 267 4.86 5.28 -2.23
C VAL A 267 3.45 4.79 -1.93
N LEU A 268 2.66 5.59 -1.22
CA LEU A 268 1.22 5.46 -1.17
C LEU A 268 0.57 6.67 -1.85
N ASN A 269 -0.57 6.42 -2.50
CA ASN A 269 -1.37 7.47 -3.10
C ASN A 269 -1.94 8.38 -2.00
N SER A 270 -1.51 9.66 -1.97
CA SER A 270 -1.89 10.64 -0.95
C SER A 270 -3.38 10.97 -0.93
N ARG A 271 -4.12 10.67 -2.00
CA ARG A 271 -5.59 10.71 -1.98
C ARG A 271 -6.18 9.83 -0.88
N TYR A 272 -5.50 8.77 -0.49
CA TYR A 272 -5.97 7.85 0.55
C TYR A 272 -5.22 8.04 1.87
N LEU A 273 -4.66 9.22 2.16
CA LEU A 273 -3.99 9.48 3.44
C LEU A 273 -4.90 9.21 4.66
N LEU A 274 -6.19 9.53 4.56
CA LEU A 274 -7.15 9.23 5.64
C LEU A 274 -7.30 7.72 5.87
N TYR A 275 -7.08 6.89 4.85
CA TYR A 275 -7.11 5.44 5.00
C TYR A 275 -5.99 4.93 5.91
N GLU A 276 -4.82 5.58 5.94
CA GLU A 276 -3.77 5.24 6.92
C GLU A 276 -4.27 5.45 8.36
N ALA A 277 -5.01 6.53 8.62
CA ALA A 277 -5.64 6.75 9.92
C ALA A 277 -6.73 5.70 10.23
N GLN A 278 -7.53 5.32 9.24
CA GLN A 278 -8.55 4.27 9.37
C GLN A 278 -7.91 2.92 9.74
N GLN A 279 -6.83 2.55 9.06
CA GLN A 279 -6.08 1.32 9.35
C GLN A 279 -5.41 1.36 10.72
N ALA A 280 -4.76 2.47 11.09
CA ALA A 280 -4.16 2.62 12.41
C ALA A 280 -5.21 2.48 13.53
N HIS A 281 -6.41 3.03 13.32
CA HIS A 281 -7.52 2.88 14.25
C HIS A 281 -8.02 1.43 14.34
N TYR A 282 -8.13 0.74 13.20
CA TYR A 282 -8.47 -0.69 13.15
C TYR A 282 -7.46 -1.55 13.92
N TYR A 283 -6.18 -1.20 13.91
CA TYR A 283 -5.13 -1.91 14.68
C TYR A 283 -4.92 -1.35 16.10
N GLY A 284 -5.86 -0.56 16.62
CA GLY A 284 -5.91 -0.21 18.05
C GLY A 284 -5.43 1.18 18.44
N LEU A 285 -5.11 2.07 17.49
CA LEU A 285 -4.89 3.48 17.82
C LEU A 285 -6.24 4.13 18.20
N PRO A 286 -6.36 4.86 19.33
CA PRO A 286 -7.58 5.57 19.70
C PRO A 286 -8.07 6.52 18.59
N ALA A 287 -9.40 6.65 18.42
CA ALA A 287 -10.02 7.37 17.30
C ALA A 287 -9.59 8.85 17.21
N ASP A 288 -9.50 9.54 18.35
CA ASP A 288 -9.04 10.93 18.44
C ASP A 288 -7.57 11.06 18.03
N LEU A 289 -6.72 10.13 18.44
CA LEU A 289 -5.31 10.09 18.02
C LEU A 289 -5.16 9.72 16.54
N ALA A 290 -5.97 8.81 16.02
CA ALA A 290 -5.97 8.44 14.62
C ALA A 290 -6.33 9.62 13.71
N LEU A 291 -7.38 10.38 14.04
CA LEU A 291 -7.72 11.62 13.33
C LEU A 291 -6.62 12.68 13.48
N SER A 292 -6.07 12.83 14.69
CA SER A 292 -4.99 13.79 14.97
C SER A 292 -3.71 13.47 14.18
N ALA A 293 -3.43 12.19 13.92
CA ALA A 293 -2.23 11.73 13.21
C ALA A 293 -2.14 12.19 11.75
N VAL A 294 -3.26 12.63 11.15
CA VAL A 294 -3.32 13.23 9.80
C VAL A 294 -3.77 14.70 9.81
N THR A 295 -3.96 15.30 10.99
CA THR A 295 -4.42 16.69 11.14
C THR A 295 -3.55 17.50 12.11
N SER A 296 -3.89 17.54 13.40
CA SER A 296 -3.22 18.41 14.37
C SER A 296 -1.81 17.96 14.73
N THR A 297 -1.53 16.66 14.76
CA THR A 297 -0.19 16.14 15.10
C THR A 297 0.85 16.53 14.05
N PRO A 298 0.66 16.27 12.73
CA PRO A 298 1.62 16.73 11.74
C PRO A 298 1.74 18.27 11.72
N ALA A 299 0.66 19.02 11.94
CA ALA A 299 0.73 20.49 12.05
C ALA A 299 1.67 20.96 13.17
N LYS A 300 1.59 20.35 14.37
CA LYS A 300 2.51 20.63 15.49
C LYS A 300 3.96 20.24 15.17
N VAL A 301 4.15 19.06 14.60
CA VAL A 301 5.49 18.52 14.27
C VAL A 301 6.23 19.44 13.28
N ILE A 302 5.54 19.95 12.27
CA ILE A 302 6.12 20.90 11.30
C ILE A 302 6.13 22.36 11.81
N GLY A 303 5.56 22.64 12.98
CA GLY A 303 5.52 23.97 13.61
C GLY A 303 4.48 24.94 13.04
N GLN A 304 3.41 24.41 12.43
CA GLN A 304 2.35 25.19 11.75
C GLN A 304 0.99 25.07 12.45
N ASP A 305 0.96 24.61 13.69
CA ASP A 305 -0.23 24.46 14.55
C ASP A 305 -0.86 25.79 15.02
N HIS A 306 -0.24 26.91 14.68
CA HIS A 306 -0.79 28.25 14.85
C HIS A 306 -1.66 28.69 13.65
N ARG A 307 -1.72 27.90 12.57
CA ARG A 307 -2.48 28.20 11.35
C ARG A 307 -3.36 27.07 10.86
N ILE A 308 -2.89 25.82 10.96
CA ILE A 308 -3.56 24.65 10.38
C ILE A 308 -3.69 23.50 11.38
N GLY A 309 -4.42 22.46 10.98
CA GLY A 309 -4.61 21.23 11.77
C GLY A 309 -5.73 21.31 12.81
N PHE A 310 -6.39 22.45 12.95
CA PHE A 310 -7.52 22.67 13.86
C PHE A 310 -8.62 23.51 13.20
N ILE A 311 -9.87 23.25 13.58
CA ILE A 311 -11.00 24.14 13.27
C ILE A 311 -11.18 25.10 14.46
N ARG A 312 -10.59 26.30 14.35
CA ARG A 312 -10.58 27.34 15.39
C ARG A 312 -10.63 28.74 14.74
N GLU A 313 -11.11 29.74 15.48
CA GLU A 313 -11.09 31.13 15.02
C GLU A 313 -9.64 31.62 14.82
N GLY A 314 -9.40 32.34 13.73
CA GLY A 314 -8.07 32.86 13.36
C GLY A 314 -7.16 31.88 12.61
N TYR A 315 -7.58 30.63 12.43
CA TYR A 315 -6.87 29.62 11.65
C TYR A 315 -7.24 29.69 10.17
N ASP A 316 -6.37 29.15 9.32
CA ASP A 316 -6.63 29.04 7.89
C ASP A 316 -7.89 28.19 7.66
N ALA A 317 -8.78 28.63 6.77
CA ALA A 317 -10.06 27.97 6.48
C ALA A 317 -9.90 26.73 5.57
N ASP A 318 -9.09 25.78 6.04
CA ASP A 318 -8.83 24.48 5.42
C ASP A 318 -9.76 23.43 6.03
N VAL A 319 -10.90 23.16 5.39
CA VAL A 319 -12.00 22.36 5.95
C VAL A 319 -12.43 21.29 4.96
N VAL A 320 -12.76 20.10 5.46
CA VAL A 320 -13.31 19.00 4.66
C VAL A 320 -14.66 18.59 5.21
N VAL A 321 -15.67 18.52 4.35
CA VAL A 321 -16.98 17.93 4.68
C VAL A 321 -17.01 16.52 4.10
N TRP A 322 -17.25 15.53 4.96
CA TRP A 322 -17.28 14.12 4.61
C TRP A 322 -18.72 13.61 4.45
N ASP A 323 -18.91 12.56 3.66
CA ASP A 323 -20.21 11.88 3.53
C ASP A 323 -20.52 10.89 4.66
N SER A 324 -19.48 10.40 5.33
CA SER A 324 -19.50 9.54 6.51
C SER A 324 -18.49 10.02 7.55
N HIS A 325 -18.45 9.38 8.72
CA HIS A 325 -17.39 9.61 9.68
C HIS A 325 -16.02 9.39 9.01
N PRO A 326 -15.01 10.26 9.20
CA PRO A 326 -13.74 10.14 8.47
C PRO A 326 -12.98 8.83 8.73
N LEU A 327 -13.20 8.19 9.89
CA LEU A 327 -12.62 6.87 10.17
C LEU A 327 -13.40 5.69 9.54
N ALA A 328 -14.56 5.91 8.94
CA ALA A 328 -15.30 4.84 8.27
C ALA A 328 -14.64 4.46 6.93
N LEU A 329 -14.60 3.15 6.62
CA LEU A 329 -14.06 2.67 5.35
C LEU A 329 -14.79 3.34 4.18
N GLY A 330 -14.01 3.80 3.20
CA GLY A 330 -14.59 4.45 2.02
C GLY A 330 -15.02 5.89 2.22
N ALA A 331 -14.86 6.52 3.40
CA ALA A 331 -15.22 7.92 3.61
C ALA A 331 -14.77 8.83 2.46
N THR A 332 -15.68 9.64 1.93
CA THR A 332 -15.47 10.42 0.70
C THR A 332 -15.74 11.90 0.97
N PRO A 333 -14.84 12.82 0.57
CA PRO A 333 -15.12 14.25 0.68
C PRO A 333 -16.29 14.69 -0.19
N LYS A 334 -17.31 15.31 0.42
CA LYS A 334 -18.36 16.06 -0.27
C LYS A 334 -17.84 17.41 -0.77
N GLN A 335 -16.91 18.02 -0.05
CA GLN A 335 -16.23 19.23 -0.45
C GLN A 335 -14.95 19.42 0.38
N VAL A 336 -13.96 20.07 -0.23
CA VAL A 336 -12.71 20.48 0.40
C VAL A 336 -12.52 21.97 0.16
N TRP A 337 -12.32 22.72 1.23
CA TRP A 337 -11.93 24.12 1.18
C TRP A 337 -10.46 24.24 1.57
N ILE A 338 -9.73 25.09 0.84
CA ILE A 338 -8.36 25.49 1.16
C ILE A 338 -8.34 27.01 1.11
N ASP A 339 -7.95 27.65 2.20
CA ASP A 339 -8.11 29.12 2.39
C ASP A 339 -9.55 29.61 2.16
N GLY A 340 -10.56 28.79 2.48
CA GLY A 340 -11.96 29.10 2.23
C GLY A 340 -12.38 29.00 0.74
N ILE A 341 -11.49 28.57 -0.15
CA ILE A 341 -11.76 28.38 -1.58
C ILE A 341 -12.21 26.93 -1.81
N PRO A 342 -13.41 26.68 -2.38
CA PRO A 342 -13.86 25.32 -2.70
C PRO A 342 -13.00 24.70 -3.80
N GLN A 343 -12.62 23.43 -3.63
CA GLN A 343 -11.70 22.73 -4.53
C GLN A 343 -12.38 21.67 -5.39
N ILE A 344 -13.53 21.13 -4.97
CA ILE A 344 -14.28 20.13 -5.73
C ILE A 344 -15.47 20.81 -6.39
N GLU A 345 -15.47 20.89 -7.71
CA GLU A 345 -16.50 21.59 -8.47
C GLU A 345 -17.84 20.82 -8.47
N ASN A 346 -17.81 19.52 -8.80
CA ASN A 346 -18.98 18.67 -8.93
C ASN A 346 -18.77 17.35 -8.16
N PRO A 347 -18.94 17.35 -6.82
CA PRO A 347 -18.66 16.18 -6.00
C PRO A 347 -19.70 15.08 -6.21
N PHE A 348 -19.22 13.85 -6.42
CA PHE A 348 -20.04 12.64 -6.35
C PHE A 348 -19.82 11.92 -5.02
N VAL A 349 -20.88 11.42 -4.40
CA VAL A 349 -20.78 10.57 -3.21
C VAL A 349 -21.78 9.44 -3.34
N SER A 350 -21.43 8.29 -2.77
CA SER A 350 -22.30 7.11 -2.74
C SER A 350 -23.17 7.13 -1.49
N ASN A 351 -24.36 6.52 -1.57
CA ASN A 351 -25.20 6.37 -0.39
C ASN A 351 -24.62 5.31 0.56
N LYS A 352 -24.08 5.75 1.70
CA LYS A 352 -23.52 4.88 2.75
C LYS A 352 -24.53 4.60 3.87
N PRO A 353 -24.44 3.44 4.55
CA PRO A 353 -25.30 3.12 5.68
C PRO A 353 -25.22 4.18 6.81
N ILE A 354 -26.32 4.39 7.53
CA ILE A 354 -26.37 5.37 8.63
C ILE A 354 -25.36 5.06 9.75
N THR A 355 -25.00 3.78 9.93
CA THR A 355 -23.99 3.35 10.91
C THR A 355 -22.61 3.97 10.63
N PHE A 356 -22.31 4.34 9.38
CA PHE A 356 -21.04 4.96 8.99
C PHE A 356 -20.94 6.43 9.44
N GLN A 357 -21.98 7.00 10.04
CA GLN A 357 -21.92 8.35 10.64
C GLN A 357 -21.29 8.34 12.04
N SER A 358 -21.08 7.15 12.63
CA SER A 358 -20.43 6.98 13.94
C SER A 358 -18.98 6.52 13.80
N ILE A 359 -18.22 6.64 14.88
CA ILE A 359 -16.86 6.08 14.96
C ILE A 359 -16.97 4.55 14.81
N PRO A 360 -16.24 3.93 13.88
CA PRO A 360 -16.24 2.48 13.75
C PRO A 360 -15.59 1.81 14.97
N ALA A 361 -16.07 0.64 15.33
CA ALA A 361 -15.51 -0.18 16.39
C ALA A 361 -14.17 -0.80 15.97
N THR A 362 -13.26 -0.90 16.94
CA THR A 362 -11.96 -1.56 16.77
C THR A 362 -12.01 -2.97 17.37
N PRO A 363 -11.63 -4.02 16.62
CA PRO A 363 -11.47 -5.34 17.21
C PRO A 363 -10.38 -5.39 18.27
N ASN A 364 -10.46 -6.35 19.20
CA ASN A 364 -9.39 -6.56 20.17
C ASN A 364 -8.16 -7.21 19.51
N PHE A 365 -7.02 -6.52 19.61
CA PHE A 365 -5.69 -6.97 19.15
C PHE A 365 -4.63 -6.95 20.27
N ASP A 366 -5.05 -7.02 21.54
CA ASP A 366 -4.14 -6.87 22.70
C ASP A 366 -3.05 -7.95 22.70
N LYS A 367 -3.43 -9.19 22.36
CA LYS A 367 -2.48 -10.31 22.27
C LYS A 367 -1.47 -10.06 21.16
N GLU A 368 -1.93 -9.71 19.95
CA GLU A 368 -1.07 -9.52 18.78
C GLU A 368 -0.14 -8.32 18.94
N ALA A 369 -0.61 -7.23 19.55
CA ALA A 369 0.23 -6.07 19.87
C ALA A 369 1.31 -6.43 20.91
N ALA A 370 0.96 -7.19 21.96
CA ALA A 370 1.93 -7.66 22.94
C ALA A 370 2.95 -8.63 22.33
N GLU A 371 2.51 -9.52 21.43
CA GLU A 371 3.38 -10.44 20.72
C GLU A 371 4.31 -9.71 19.73
N ALA A 372 3.85 -8.64 19.07
CA ALA A 372 4.69 -7.81 18.22
C ALA A 372 5.88 -7.23 19.00
N VAL A 373 5.69 -6.75 20.23
CA VAL A 373 6.81 -6.28 21.07
C VAL A 373 7.65 -7.46 21.56
N LYS A 374 7.01 -8.51 22.10
CA LYS A 374 7.69 -9.67 22.68
C LYS A 374 8.65 -10.35 21.71
N TYR A 375 8.29 -10.41 20.43
CA TYR A 375 9.07 -11.03 19.37
C TYR A 375 9.79 -10.02 18.47
N GLU A 376 9.96 -8.77 18.94
CA GLU A 376 10.70 -7.72 18.23
C GLU A 376 10.23 -7.53 16.77
N GLY A 377 8.92 -7.50 16.55
CA GLY A 377 8.29 -7.37 15.24
C GLY A 377 8.18 -8.65 14.42
N LEU A 378 8.70 -9.76 14.94
CA LEU A 378 8.68 -11.07 14.29
C LEU A 378 7.85 -12.12 15.06
N PRO A 379 6.58 -11.85 15.44
CA PRO A 379 5.76 -12.85 16.11
C PRO A 379 5.59 -14.11 15.24
N PRO A 380 5.38 -15.29 15.85
CA PRO A 380 5.02 -16.51 15.13
C PRO A 380 3.64 -16.33 14.48
N LEU A 381 3.54 -16.57 13.18
CA LEU A 381 2.33 -16.30 12.38
C LEU A 381 1.57 -17.56 11.95
N MET A 382 2.17 -18.74 12.12
CA MET A 382 1.56 -20.00 11.71
C MET A 382 0.22 -20.21 12.41
N PRO A 383 -0.82 -20.67 11.67
CA PRO A 383 -2.10 -21.00 12.27
C PRO A 383 -1.99 -22.21 13.20
N THR A 384 -2.94 -22.33 14.11
CA THR A 384 -3.08 -23.50 14.99
C THR A 384 -4.30 -24.32 14.59
N LYS A 385 -4.15 -25.65 14.45
CA LYS A 385 -5.27 -26.53 14.10
C LYS A 385 -6.28 -26.60 15.25
N ALA A 386 -7.56 -26.70 14.92
CA ALA A 386 -8.62 -27.01 15.86
C ALA A 386 -8.34 -28.35 16.56
N LYS A 387 -8.77 -28.47 17.82
CA LYS A 387 -8.52 -29.63 18.67
C LYS A 387 -9.42 -30.81 18.33
N SER A 388 -10.57 -30.54 17.70
CA SER A 388 -11.50 -31.55 17.20
C SER A 388 -11.70 -31.39 15.70
N ASN A 389 -11.93 -32.51 15.03
CA ASN A 389 -12.34 -32.54 13.63
C ASN A 389 -13.74 -31.96 13.43
N THR A 390 -14.57 -31.90 14.49
CA THR A 390 -15.88 -31.25 14.45
C THR A 390 -15.81 -29.90 15.17
N VAL A 391 -16.11 -28.83 14.44
CA VAL A 391 -16.13 -27.46 14.96
C VAL A 391 -17.52 -26.85 14.77
N VAL A 392 -18.05 -26.21 15.82
CA VAL A 392 -19.36 -25.56 15.83
C VAL A 392 -19.17 -24.05 15.95
N PHE A 393 -19.55 -23.32 14.92
CA PHE A 393 -19.65 -21.86 14.93
C PHE A 393 -21.05 -21.47 15.37
N THR A 394 -21.15 -20.67 16.43
CA THR A 394 -22.40 -20.18 17.00
C THR A 394 -22.51 -18.66 16.80
N ASN A 395 -23.74 -18.14 16.91
CA ASN A 395 -24.04 -16.73 16.70
C ASN A 395 -23.53 -16.18 15.36
N VAL A 396 -23.69 -16.97 14.29
CA VAL A 396 -23.29 -16.59 12.93
C VAL A 396 -24.35 -15.64 12.36
N GLY A 397 -23.98 -14.38 12.10
CA GLY A 397 -24.90 -13.37 11.57
C GLY A 397 -25.21 -13.54 10.09
N SER A 398 -24.27 -14.07 9.31
CA SER A 398 -24.47 -14.41 7.90
C SER A 398 -23.48 -15.45 7.40
N MET A 399 -23.87 -16.17 6.34
CA MET A 399 -23.01 -17.11 5.65
C MET A 399 -23.09 -16.92 4.14
N PHE A 400 -21.94 -16.78 3.51
CA PHE A 400 -21.76 -16.79 2.08
C PHE A 400 -20.97 -18.03 1.68
N ALA A 401 -21.33 -18.64 0.56
CA ALA A 401 -20.61 -19.79 0.04
C ALA A 401 -20.61 -19.78 -1.48
N ARG A 402 -19.70 -20.58 -2.03
CA ARG A 402 -19.66 -20.87 -3.45
C ARG A 402 -20.83 -21.76 -3.85
N VAL A 403 -21.56 -21.37 -4.89
CA VAL A 403 -22.57 -22.19 -5.56
C VAL A 403 -22.22 -22.22 -7.05
N GLY A 404 -21.56 -23.30 -7.48
CA GLY A 404 -21.02 -23.41 -8.84
C GLY A 404 -19.88 -22.41 -9.09
N ALA A 405 -20.10 -21.44 -9.97
CA ALA A 405 -19.12 -20.39 -10.29
C ALA A 405 -19.40 -19.05 -9.57
N GLU A 406 -20.52 -18.97 -8.86
CA GLU A 406 -21.00 -17.75 -8.20
C GLU A 406 -20.84 -17.84 -6.69
N VAL A 407 -20.94 -16.70 -6.02
CA VAL A 407 -21.04 -16.59 -4.57
C VAL A 407 -22.48 -16.26 -4.21
N GLU A 408 -23.07 -16.99 -3.27
CA GLU A 408 -24.44 -16.78 -2.82
C GLU A 408 -24.51 -16.60 -1.29
N GLU A 409 -25.48 -15.81 -0.83
CA GLU A 409 -25.81 -15.70 0.59
C GLU A 409 -26.71 -16.88 0.97
N LEU A 410 -26.21 -17.79 1.81
CA LEU A 410 -26.96 -18.97 2.24
C LEU A 410 -27.99 -18.61 3.33
N PHE A 411 -27.61 -17.71 4.25
CA PHE A 411 -28.52 -17.10 5.23
C PHE A 411 -27.89 -15.81 5.80
N GLY A 412 -28.72 -14.95 6.38
CA GLY A 412 -28.30 -13.70 7.02
C GLY A 412 -29.35 -13.14 7.98
N ALA A 413 -29.00 -12.05 8.67
CA ALA A 413 -29.79 -11.39 9.72
C ALA A 413 -31.20 -10.90 9.32
N MET A 414 -31.61 -11.05 8.05
CA MET A 414 -32.99 -10.85 7.60
C MET A 414 -33.87 -12.12 7.68
N SER A 415 -33.37 -13.21 8.25
CA SER A 415 -34.14 -14.43 8.53
C SER A 415 -34.86 -14.36 9.89
N GLU A 416 -35.89 -15.21 10.09
CA GLU A 416 -36.73 -15.22 11.31
C GLU A 416 -35.95 -15.48 12.62
N ASP A 417 -34.69 -15.91 12.54
CA ASP A 417 -33.77 -16.14 13.64
C ASP A 417 -32.52 -15.26 13.44
N PRO A 418 -32.20 -14.31 14.34
CA PRO A 418 -31.16 -13.29 14.11
C PRO A 418 -29.72 -13.86 14.08
N THR A 419 -29.54 -15.13 14.47
CA THR A 419 -28.24 -15.77 14.58
C THR A 419 -28.30 -17.25 14.23
N GLY A 420 -27.46 -17.68 13.29
CA GLY A 420 -27.34 -19.07 12.86
C GLY A 420 -26.22 -19.85 13.55
N MET A 421 -26.21 -21.16 13.31
CA MET A 421 -25.19 -22.12 13.67
C MET A 421 -24.61 -22.73 12.39
N VAL A 422 -23.29 -22.96 12.37
CA VAL A 422 -22.61 -23.69 11.29
C VAL A 422 -21.76 -24.79 11.90
N VAL A 423 -21.99 -26.02 11.45
CA VAL A 423 -21.25 -27.21 11.90
C VAL A 423 -20.31 -27.63 10.78
N VAL A 424 -19.03 -27.73 11.11
CA VAL A 424 -17.96 -28.16 10.21
C VAL A 424 -17.41 -29.48 10.71
N ARG A 425 -17.19 -30.43 9.79
CA ARG A 425 -16.51 -31.70 10.07
C ARG A 425 -15.45 -31.95 9.00
N ASP A 426 -14.22 -32.25 9.43
CA ASP A 426 -13.10 -32.52 8.52
C ASP A 426 -12.96 -31.42 7.46
N GLY A 427 -13.11 -30.16 7.86
CA GLY A 427 -13.02 -28.99 6.98
C GLY A 427 -14.23 -28.75 6.07
N GLU A 428 -15.27 -29.58 6.10
CA GLU A 428 -16.48 -29.42 5.29
C GLU A 428 -17.67 -28.96 6.12
N VAL A 429 -18.50 -28.07 5.56
CA VAL A 429 -19.75 -27.63 6.20
C VAL A 429 -20.78 -28.75 6.06
N VAL A 430 -21.14 -29.37 7.19
CA VAL A 430 -22.12 -30.47 7.25
C VAL A 430 -23.51 -30.01 7.66
N CYS A 431 -23.63 -28.84 8.29
CA CYS A 431 -24.91 -28.19 8.58
C CYS A 431 -24.75 -26.67 8.71
N HIS A 432 -25.77 -25.93 8.29
CA HIS A 432 -25.90 -24.51 8.54
C HIS A 432 -27.38 -24.10 8.70
N GLY A 433 -27.65 -23.04 9.46
CA GLY A 433 -29.00 -22.50 9.67
C GLY A 433 -29.34 -22.34 11.15
N SER A 434 -30.60 -22.56 11.54
CA SER A 434 -31.01 -22.43 12.95
C SER A 434 -30.43 -23.54 13.83
N GLN A 435 -30.32 -23.28 15.14
CA GLN A 435 -29.90 -24.29 16.10
C GLN A 435 -30.81 -25.53 16.08
N ALA A 436 -32.11 -25.36 15.82
CA ALA A 436 -33.03 -26.48 15.69
C ALA A 436 -32.71 -27.38 14.48
N ASN A 437 -32.31 -26.78 13.35
CA ASN A 437 -31.97 -27.52 12.12
C ASN A 437 -30.66 -28.32 12.26
N CYS A 438 -29.66 -27.76 12.94
CA CYS A 438 -28.38 -28.44 13.14
C CYS A 438 -28.34 -29.34 14.38
N GLY A 439 -29.09 -28.99 15.43
CA GLY A 439 -29.12 -29.71 16.70
C GLY A 439 -29.81 -31.08 16.65
N SER A 440 -30.73 -31.33 15.71
CA SER A 440 -31.33 -32.66 15.53
C SER A 440 -30.45 -33.65 14.76
N THR A 441 -29.48 -33.14 14.01
CA THR A 441 -28.65 -33.93 13.08
C THR A 441 -27.38 -34.45 13.75
N PHE A 442 -26.97 -33.85 14.86
CA PHE A 442 -25.80 -34.24 15.62
C PHE A 442 -26.14 -34.36 17.10
N ASP A 443 -25.81 -35.50 17.70
CA ASP A 443 -25.87 -35.69 19.15
C ASP A 443 -24.72 -34.90 19.80
N LEU A 444 -24.85 -33.57 19.79
CA LEU A 444 -23.94 -32.61 20.42
C LEU A 444 -23.87 -32.85 21.95
N ALA A 445 -24.74 -33.69 22.51
CA ALA A 445 -24.68 -34.09 23.91
C ALA A 445 -23.64 -35.20 24.19
N GLY A 446 -23.05 -35.85 23.17
CA GLY A 446 -22.15 -37.00 23.34
C GLY A 446 -20.84 -37.03 22.51
N GLY A 447 -20.60 -36.09 21.59
CA GLY A 447 -19.39 -36.04 20.76
C GLY A 447 -18.34 -35.04 21.23
N GLU A 448 -17.05 -35.29 20.95
CA GLU A 448 -15.99 -34.29 21.14
C GLU A 448 -16.04 -33.25 20.00
N PHE A 449 -16.48 -32.03 20.29
CA PHE A 449 -16.45 -30.89 19.35
C PHE A 449 -15.79 -29.68 20.01
N GLU A 450 -15.20 -28.82 19.19
CA GLU A 450 -14.77 -27.48 19.59
C GLU A 450 -15.85 -26.47 19.16
N SER A 451 -16.10 -25.43 19.97
CA SER A 451 -17.09 -24.40 19.60
C SER A 451 -16.52 -23.00 19.76
N ILE A 452 -16.96 -22.10 18.88
CA ILE A 452 -16.61 -20.68 18.90
C ILE A 452 -17.87 -19.85 18.68
N ASP A 453 -17.97 -18.76 19.43
CA ASP A 453 -19.01 -17.73 19.29
C ASP A 453 -18.49 -16.62 18.35
N LEU A 454 -19.12 -16.46 17.19
CA LEU A 454 -18.77 -15.42 16.22
C LEU A 454 -19.36 -14.04 16.54
N LYS A 455 -20.20 -13.93 17.58
CA LYS A 455 -20.77 -12.67 18.08
C LYS A 455 -21.41 -11.82 16.97
N GLY A 456 -22.21 -12.46 16.12
CA GLY A 456 -22.85 -11.81 14.97
C GLY A 456 -21.94 -11.68 13.73
N GLY A 457 -20.75 -12.28 13.75
CA GLY A 457 -19.83 -12.30 12.62
C GLY A 457 -20.27 -13.27 11.50
N SER A 458 -19.49 -13.33 10.41
CA SER A 458 -19.86 -14.11 9.22
C SER A 458 -18.90 -15.25 8.89
N ILE A 459 -19.40 -16.18 8.08
CA ILE A 459 -18.58 -17.14 7.33
C ILE A 459 -18.68 -16.80 5.84
N SER A 460 -17.57 -16.76 5.11
CA SER A 460 -17.54 -16.37 3.69
C SER A 460 -16.45 -17.11 2.92
N PRO A 461 -16.48 -17.16 1.57
CA PRO A 461 -15.38 -17.74 0.81
C PRO A 461 -14.06 -17.05 1.10
N GLY A 462 -12.98 -17.82 1.16
CA GLY A 462 -11.63 -17.29 1.23
C GLY A 462 -11.26 -16.54 -0.05
N PHE A 463 -10.45 -15.50 0.12
CA PHE A 463 -9.96 -14.72 -1.01
C PHE A 463 -8.74 -15.36 -1.67
N VAL A 464 -8.56 -15.01 -2.94
CA VAL A 464 -7.41 -15.36 -3.78
C VAL A 464 -6.59 -14.10 -4.00
N SER A 465 -5.28 -14.16 -3.76
CA SER A 465 -4.38 -13.07 -4.17
C SER A 465 -3.85 -13.30 -5.59
N TYR A 466 -3.71 -12.22 -6.36
CA TYR A 466 -3.03 -12.20 -7.65
C TYR A 466 -2.33 -10.86 -7.86
N GLY A 467 -1.19 -10.88 -8.58
CA GLY A 467 -0.36 -9.73 -8.91
C GLY A 467 0.87 -9.65 -8.00
N SER A 468 0.70 -9.92 -6.71
CA SER A 468 1.79 -9.90 -5.74
C SER A 468 2.60 -11.19 -5.85
N PRO A 469 3.93 -11.12 -5.75
CA PRO A 469 4.81 -12.28 -5.84
C PRO A 469 4.81 -13.13 -4.56
N LEU A 470 3.65 -13.28 -3.88
CA LEU A 470 3.53 -14.15 -2.71
C LEU A 470 4.01 -15.55 -3.07
N GLY A 471 4.83 -16.12 -2.20
CA GLY A 471 5.46 -17.42 -2.39
C GLY A 471 6.65 -17.43 -3.35
N LEU A 472 7.03 -16.33 -3.99
CA LEU A 472 8.28 -16.22 -4.78
C LEU A 472 9.22 -15.14 -4.25
N THR A 473 8.79 -14.39 -3.24
CA THR A 473 9.51 -13.26 -2.66
C THR A 473 9.17 -13.15 -1.19
N GLU A 474 10.19 -13.11 -0.33
CA GLU A 474 10.03 -12.83 1.10
C GLU A 474 10.21 -11.33 1.41
N ILE A 475 11.25 -10.69 0.87
CA ILE A 475 11.50 -9.24 1.03
C ILE A 475 11.76 -8.63 -0.35
N GLN A 476 10.81 -7.84 -0.85
CA GLN A 476 10.85 -7.28 -2.22
C GLN A 476 12.07 -6.41 -2.52
N GLY A 477 12.58 -5.69 -1.52
CA GLY A 477 13.78 -4.85 -1.63
C GLY A 477 15.10 -5.60 -1.44
N GLU A 478 15.08 -6.90 -1.14
CA GLU A 478 16.26 -7.72 -0.87
C GLU A 478 16.30 -8.91 -1.83
N SER A 479 17.13 -8.81 -2.87
CA SER A 479 17.17 -9.78 -3.97
C SER A 479 17.61 -11.18 -3.53
N SER A 480 18.37 -11.31 -2.44
CA SER A 480 18.77 -12.63 -1.90
C SER A 480 17.61 -13.42 -1.28
N THR A 481 16.43 -12.80 -1.18
CA THR A 481 15.21 -13.41 -0.64
C THR A 481 14.12 -13.65 -1.71
N GLN A 482 14.51 -13.62 -2.98
CA GLN A 482 13.62 -13.73 -4.14
C GLN A 482 14.03 -14.93 -4.99
N ASP A 483 13.05 -15.54 -5.66
CA ASP A 483 13.28 -16.62 -6.63
C ASP A 483 14.13 -16.16 -7.84
N GLY A 484 13.98 -14.90 -8.22
CA GLY A 484 14.73 -14.26 -9.30
C GLY A 484 13.83 -13.76 -10.45
N VAL A 485 14.47 -13.30 -11.52
CA VAL A 485 13.79 -12.74 -12.71
C VAL A 485 14.01 -13.66 -13.90
N VAL A 486 12.94 -13.91 -14.67
CA VAL A 486 12.99 -14.73 -15.89
C VAL A 486 13.72 -13.99 -17.01
N TYR A 487 14.56 -14.74 -17.75
CA TYR A 487 15.28 -14.23 -18.92
C TYR A 487 14.33 -13.75 -20.03
N ASP A 488 14.58 -12.57 -20.59
CA ASP A 488 13.80 -12.03 -21.69
C ASP A 488 14.35 -12.48 -23.06
N PRO A 489 13.61 -13.29 -23.84
CA PRO A 489 14.04 -13.72 -25.18
C PRO A 489 14.20 -12.59 -26.19
N LEU A 490 13.72 -11.38 -25.90
CA LEU A 490 13.77 -10.26 -26.83
C LEU A 490 14.92 -9.28 -26.57
N SER A 491 15.60 -9.34 -25.43
CA SER A 491 16.61 -8.35 -25.04
C SER A 491 17.93 -8.93 -24.50
N GLY A 492 18.01 -10.24 -24.23
CA GLY A 492 19.23 -10.86 -23.70
C GLY A 492 19.50 -12.28 -24.23
N ASP A 493 20.71 -12.77 -23.94
CA ASP A 493 21.10 -14.14 -24.25
C ASP A 493 20.38 -15.12 -23.32
N ILE A 494 19.75 -16.14 -23.90
CA ILE A 494 19.15 -17.25 -23.15
C ILE A 494 20.18 -18.38 -23.08
N PRO A 495 20.42 -18.98 -21.89
CA PRO A 495 21.26 -20.18 -21.79
C PRO A 495 20.80 -21.29 -22.72
N SER A 496 21.72 -21.95 -23.42
CA SER A 496 21.39 -22.93 -24.47
C SER A 496 20.52 -24.10 -23.98
N ILE A 497 20.60 -24.44 -22.70
CA ILE A 497 19.76 -25.47 -22.07
C ILE A 497 18.28 -25.06 -21.94
N LEU A 498 18.00 -23.75 -21.98
CA LEU A 498 16.65 -23.16 -21.91
C LEU A 498 16.12 -22.74 -23.29
N GLU A 499 16.88 -22.92 -24.36
CA GLU A 499 16.43 -22.64 -25.72
C GLU A 499 15.20 -23.49 -26.12
N GLY A 500 14.45 -23.04 -27.13
CA GLY A 500 13.38 -23.84 -27.73
C GLY A 500 11.98 -23.71 -27.10
N ASN A 501 11.63 -22.51 -26.61
CA ASN A 501 10.34 -22.15 -26.00
C ASN A 501 10.10 -22.75 -24.59
N SER A 502 11.16 -22.99 -23.82
CA SER A 502 11.01 -23.32 -22.40
C SER A 502 10.35 -22.15 -21.67
N VAL A 503 9.24 -22.41 -20.99
CA VAL A 503 8.51 -21.41 -20.19
C VAL A 503 8.70 -21.76 -18.73
N ILE A 504 9.27 -20.82 -17.96
CA ILE A 504 9.54 -20.99 -16.53
C ILE A 504 8.23 -21.19 -15.77
N ARG A 505 8.24 -22.03 -14.74
CA ARG A 505 7.07 -22.34 -13.90
C ARG A 505 7.29 -21.81 -12.49
N ALA A 506 6.32 -21.07 -11.98
CA ALA A 506 6.37 -20.55 -10.61
C ALA A 506 6.38 -21.65 -9.54
N VAL A 507 5.75 -22.81 -9.81
CA VAL A 507 5.69 -23.92 -8.84
C VAL A 507 7.07 -24.43 -8.42
N ASP A 508 8.07 -24.30 -9.29
CA ASP A 508 9.43 -24.78 -9.03
C ASP A 508 10.21 -23.87 -8.06
N GLY A 509 9.78 -22.61 -7.91
CA GLY A 509 10.38 -21.59 -7.04
C GLY A 509 9.58 -21.28 -5.76
N LEU A 510 8.48 -22.02 -5.51
CA LEU A 510 7.57 -21.72 -4.40
C LEU A 510 8.25 -21.84 -3.03
N GLN A 511 8.09 -20.77 -2.25
CA GLN A 511 8.44 -20.64 -0.86
C GLN A 511 7.16 -20.56 -0.02
N PHE A 512 7.18 -21.24 1.12
CA PHE A 512 6.06 -21.27 2.07
C PHE A 512 6.45 -20.53 3.35
N THR A 513 5.47 -20.22 4.19
CA THR A 513 5.66 -19.56 5.50
C THR A 513 6.22 -18.14 5.46
N GLY A 514 6.25 -17.52 4.28
CA GLY A 514 6.67 -16.13 4.17
C GLY A 514 5.77 -15.17 4.94
N ARG A 515 6.32 -14.10 5.52
CA ARG A 515 5.59 -13.28 6.50
C ARG A 515 4.35 -12.62 5.91
N ASP A 516 4.47 -11.99 4.75
CA ASP A 516 3.33 -11.36 4.09
C ASP A 516 2.31 -12.40 3.59
N THR A 517 2.77 -13.60 3.20
CA THR A 517 1.90 -14.74 2.85
C THR A 517 1.05 -15.17 4.04
N LEU A 518 1.66 -15.35 5.22
CA LEU A 518 0.94 -15.73 6.44
C LEU A 518 0.06 -14.59 6.99
N LEU A 519 0.48 -13.34 6.88
CA LEU A 519 -0.36 -12.19 7.23
C LEU A 519 -1.58 -12.08 6.31
N ALA A 520 -1.43 -12.37 5.02
CA ALA A 520 -2.55 -12.45 4.08
C ALA A 520 -3.51 -13.60 4.46
N TYR A 521 -2.97 -14.78 4.81
CA TYR A 521 -3.77 -15.91 5.32
C TYR A 521 -4.59 -15.53 6.56
N ARG A 522 -3.94 -14.87 7.53
CA ARG A 522 -4.59 -14.37 8.76
C ARG A 522 -5.65 -13.29 8.49
N ALA A 523 -5.64 -12.68 7.31
CA ALA A 523 -6.63 -11.69 6.88
C ALA A 523 -7.69 -12.25 5.92
N GLY A 524 -7.71 -13.56 5.69
CA GLY A 524 -8.74 -14.26 4.90
C GLY A 524 -8.37 -14.51 3.43
N VAL A 525 -7.12 -14.23 3.02
CA VAL A 525 -6.61 -14.66 1.71
C VAL A 525 -6.06 -16.07 1.85
N THR A 526 -6.84 -17.08 1.48
CA THR A 526 -6.52 -18.50 1.73
C THR A 526 -5.68 -19.15 0.64
N SER A 527 -5.61 -18.52 -0.54
CA SER A 527 -4.79 -18.97 -1.66
C SER A 527 -4.23 -17.81 -2.46
N ALA A 528 -3.17 -18.07 -3.23
CA ALA A 528 -2.59 -17.11 -4.14
C ALA A 528 -2.28 -17.76 -5.49
N VAL A 529 -2.43 -16.98 -6.56
CA VAL A 529 -1.96 -17.31 -7.90
C VAL A 529 -0.74 -16.44 -8.18
N THR A 530 0.43 -17.08 -8.22
CA THR A 530 1.70 -16.37 -8.40
C THR A 530 2.35 -16.77 -9.71
N ALA A 531 2.90 -15.79 -10.43
CA ALA A 531 3.60 -15.98 -11.70
C ALA A 531 5.07 -15.60 -11.52
N PRO A 532 6.00 -16.17 -12.30
CA PRO A 532 7.40 -15.77 -12.21
C PRO A 532 7.59 -14.28 -12.53
N THR A 533 8.53 -13.63 -11.84
CA THR A 533 8.85 -12.22 -12.03
C THR A 533 9.57 -12.01 -13.37
N SER A 534 9.17 -11.00 -14.15
CA SER A 534 9.81 -10.67 -15.43
C SER A 534 9.54 -9.23 -15.86
N ASP A 535 10.58 -8.58 -16.40
CA ASP A 535 10.48 -7.32 -17.15
C ASP A 535 10.37 -7.53 -18.68
N GLY A 536 10.51 -8.79 -19.12
CA GLY A 536 10.47 -9.22 -20.52
C GLY A 536 9.07 -9.48 -21.05
N LEU A 537 8.98 -9.97 -22.30
CA LEU A 537 7.68 -10.30 -22.90
C LEU A 537 7.00 -11.48 -22.18
N VAL A 538 7.75 -12.52 -21.82
CA VAL A 538 7.20 -13.77 -21.27
C VAL A 538 7.57 -13.87 -19.80
N SER A 539 6.57 -13.80 -18.94
CA SER A 539 6.77 -13.97 -17.49
C SER A 539 6.86 -15.46 -17.14
N GLY A 540 5.90 -16.27 -17.58
CA GLY A 540 5.95 -17.72 -17.35
C GLY A 540 4.60 -18.35 -17.03
N LEU A 541 4.64 -19.54 -16.44
CA LEU A 541 3.47 -20.28 -15.98
C LEU A 541 3.25 -20.04 -14.49
N SER A 542 2.07 -19.54 -14.15
CA SER A 542 1.65 -19.33 -12.77
C SER A 542 1.21 -20.63 -12.10
N THR A 543 1.28 -20.66 -10.77
CA THR A 543 0.79 -21.74 -9.92
C THR A 543 -0.20 -21.20 -8.90
N THR A 544 -1.14 -22.04 -8.45
CA THR A 544 -2.04 -21.74 -7.34
C THR A 544 -1.60 -22.53 -6.12
N PHE A 545 -1.46 -21.88 -4.97
CA PHE A 545 -1.03 -22.51 -3.72
C PHE A 545 -1.79 -21.95 -2.51
N SER A 546 -1.82 -22.71 -1.41
CA SER A 546 -2.39 -22.27 -0.14
C SER A 546 -1.40 -21.38 0.61
N THR A 547 -1.86 -20.20 1.02
CA THR A 547 -1.06 -19.21 1.75
C THR A 547 -0.84 -19.58 3.22
N GLY A 548 -1.61 -20.53 3.76
CA GLY A 548 -1.48 -21.03 5.14
C GLY A 548 -0.64 -22.29 5.28
N ALA A 549 -0.17 -22.89 4.18
CA ALA A 549 0.56 -24.16 4.20
C ALA A 549 2.00 -23.98 4.73
N ALA A 550 2.50 -25.01 5.42
CA ALA A 550 3.84 -24.99 6.01
C ALA A 550 4.95 -25.31 4.99
N HIS A 551 4.65 -26.14 3.99
CA HIS A 551 5.59 -26.52 2.93
C HIS A 551 4.87 -27.15 1.74
N GLY A 552 5.53 -27.22 0.58
CA GLY A 552 4.93 -27.71 -0.67
C GLY A 552 4.52 -29.19 -0.68
N LEU A 553 5.01 -30.01 0.26
CA LEU A 553 4.61 -31.42 0.39
C LEU A 553 3.35 -31.63 1.25
N GLU A 554 2.80 -30.57 1.85
CA GLU A 554 1.57 -30.71 2.64
C GLU A 554 0.38 -30.90 1.68
N GLU A 555 -0.55 -31.76 2.06
CA GLU A 555 -1.76 -31.98 1.27
C GLU A 555 -2.49 -30.65 1.06
N GLY A 556 -2.83 -30.34 -0.19
CA GLY A 556 -3.48 -29.08 -0.54
C GLY A 556 -2.58 -27.83 -0.52
N ALA A 557 -1.27 -27.96 -0.27
CA ALA A 557 -0.33 -26.84 -0.32
C ALA A 557 -0.20 -26.27 -1.73
N VAL A 558 0.11 -27.11 -2.71
CA VAL A 558 0.00 -26.76 -4.13
C VAL A 558 -1.40 -27.16 -4.61
N ILE A 559 -2.19 -26.16 -4.98
CA ILE A 559 -3.57 -26.34 -5.42
C ILE A 559 -3.59 -26.71 -6.90
N GLN A 560 -2.74 -26.06 -7.70
CA GLN A 560 -2.64 -26.29 -9.12
C GLN A 560 -1.25 -25.88 -9.63
N ASP A 561 -0.52 -26.83 -10.22
CA ASP A 561 0.83 -26.62 -10.75
C ASP A 561 0.91 -25.54 -11.84
N VAL A 562 -0.10 -25.49 -12.71
CA VAL A 562 -0.18 -24.55 -13.84
C VAL A 562 -1.58 -23.96 -13.92
N ALA A 563 -1.71 -22.69 -13.55
CA ALA A 563 -2.96 -21.94 -13.60
C ALA A 563 -3.14 -21.24 -14.96
N ALA A 564 -2.22 -20.34 -15.30
CA ALA A 564 -2.25 -19.56 -16.54
C ALA A 564 -0.85 -19.24 -17.07
N LEU A 565 -0.78 -18.91 -18.37
CA LEU A 565 0.40 -18.37 -19.05
C LEU A 565 0.39 -16.83 -18.97
N HIS A 566 1.48 -16.25 -18.47
CA HIS A 566 1.63 -14.82 -18.25
C HIS A 566 2.61 -14.18 -19.22
N VAL A 567 2.22 -13.05 -19.79
CA VAL A 567 3.04 -12.20 -20.65
C VAL A 567 2.87 -10.73 -20.27
N ASN A 568 3.87 -9.89 -20.56
CA ASN A 568 3.86 -8.47 -20.25
C ASN A 568 4.02 -7.64 -21.53
N ILE A 569 3.11 -6.68 -21.74
CA ILE A 569 3.18 -5.72 -22.84
C ILE A 569 2.86 -4.32 -22.31
N GLY A 570 3.88 -3.47 -22.33
CA GLY A 570 3.79 -2.05 -22.02
C GLY A 570 4.97 -1.27 -22.58
N TYR A 571 4.96 0.02 -22.34
CA TYR A 571 6.08 0.92 -22.57
C TYR A 571 7.18 0.57 -21.58
N THR A 572 8.35 0.29 -22.13
CA THR A 572 9.55 -0.03 -21.36
C THR A 572 10.60 1.01 -21.75
N GLY A 573 11.47 1.36 -20.80
CA GLY A 573 12.47 2.42 -20.97
C GLY A 573 13.46 2.17 -22.12
N SER A 574 14.41 3.08 -22.27
CA SER A 574 15.43 3.02 -23.34
C SER A 574 16.08 1.63 -23.45
N GLY A 575 16.16 1.08 -24.66
CA GLY A 575 16.78 -0.22 -24.95
C GLY A 575 15.83 -1.42 -24.93
N SER A 576 14.57 -1.24 -24.51
CA SER A 576 13.61 -2.36 -24.48
C SER A 576 12.84 -2.53 -25.79
N PRO A 577 12.35 -3.75 -26.12
CA PRO A 577 11.57 -4.00 -27.33
C PRO A 577 10.30 -3.15 -27.40
N SER A 578 10.02 -2.60 -28.59
CA SER A 578 8.81 -1.81 -28.81
C SER A 578 7.52 -2.62 -28.59
N VAL A 579 6.41 -1.95 -28.30
CA VAL A 579 5.09 -2.58 -28.20
C VAL A 579 4.73 -3.36 -29.47
N SER A 580 5.04 -2.81 -30.66
CA SER A 580 4.76 -3.50 -31.92
C SER A 580 5.62 -4.77 -32.09
N THR A 581 6.88 -4.75 -31.63
CA THR A 581 7.74 -5.93 -31.55
C THR A 581 7.15 -6.99 -30.61
N LYS A 582 6.73 -6.60 -29.41
CA LYS A 582 6.10 -7.49 -28.41
C LYS A 582 4.81 -8.12 -28.93
N ILE A 583 3.94 -7.34 -29.56
CA ILE A 583 2.69 -7.82 -30.19
C ILE A 583 2.98 -8.78 -31.35
N MET A 584 3.98 -8.48 -32.19
CA MET A 584 4.39 -9.39 -33.27
C MET A 584 4.93 -10.72 -32.72
N ALA A 585 5.79 -10.66 -31.69
CA ALA A 585 6.33 -11.84 -31.06
C ALA A 585 5.22 -12.70 -30.42
N LEU A 586 4.29 -12.09 -29.68
CA LEU A 586 3.14 -12.80 -29.11
C LEU A 586 2.26 -13.42 -30.20
N ARG A 587 1.99 -12.71 -31.30
CA ARG A 587 1.26 -13.26 -32.45
C ARG A 587 1.91 -14.53 -32.98
N ARG A 588 3.22 -14.49 -33.22
CA ARG A 588 3.98 -15.64 -33.72
C ARG A 588 3.93 -16.79 -32.73
N LEU A 589 4.10 -16.52 -31.44
CA LEU A 589 4.04 -17.55 -30.40
C LEU A 589 2.66 -18.21 -30.32
N LEU A 590 1.56 -17.48 -30.51
CA LEU A 590 0.21 -18.05 -30.46
C LEU A 590 -0.19 -18.80 -31.74
N LEU A 591 0.31 -18.38 -32.91
CA LEU A 591 -0.08 -18.98 -34.20
C LEU A 591 0.88 -20.10 -34.67
N ASP A 592 2.16 -20.02 -34.33
CA ASP A 592 3.20 -20.93 -34.86
C ASP A 592 3.77 -21.88 -33.79
N SER A 593 3.26 -21.88 -32.56
CA SER A 593 3.79 -22.73 -31.50
C SER A 593 3.60 -24.22 -31.78
N LYS A 594 4.59 -25.02 -31.41
CA LYS A 594 4.51 -26.49 -31.45
C LYS A 594 3.37 -26.98 -30.56
N SER A 595 2.70 -28.04 -31.01
CA SER A 595 1.59 -28.66 -30.27
C SER A 595 2.02 -29.09 -28.86
N GLY A 596 1.20 -28.77 -27.86
CA GLY A 596 1.44 -29.13 -26.45
C GLY A 596 2.33 -28.16 -25.68
N MET A 597 2.95 -27.17 -26.35
CA MET A 597 3.68 -26.10 -25.68
C MET A 597 2.72 -25.08 -25.06
N PRO A 598 3.12 -24.32 -24.02
CA PRO A 598 2.21 -23.43 -23.30
C PRO A 598 1.43 -22.42 -24.16
N PHE A 599 2.07 -21.83 -25.17
CA PHE A 599 1.40 -20.91 -26.09
C PHE A 599 0.35 -21.61 -26.98
N ASP A 600 0.58 -22.87 -27.38
CA ASP A 600 -0.41 -23.68 -28.09
C ASP A 600 -1.60 -24.05 -27.17
N LEU A 601 -1.33 -24.39 -25.91
CA LEU A 601 -2.37 -24.65 -24.91
C LEU A 601 -3.24 -23.40 -24.68
N ALA A 602 -2.62 -22.22 -24.61
CA ALA A 602 -3.32 -20.94 -24.50
C ALA A 602 -4.14 -20.64 -25.76
N ALA A 603 -3.55 -20.76 -26.96
CA ALA A 603 -4.23 -20.54 -28.24
C ALA A 603 -5.45 -21.44 -28.44
N LYS A 604 -5.43 -22.67 -27.89
CA LYS A 604 -6.55 -23.62 -27.87
C LYS A 604 -7.49 -23.48 -26.67
N GLY A 605 -7.37 -22.40 -25.89
CA GLY A 605 -8.24 -22.12 -24.75
C GLY A 605 -8.17 -23.14 -23.60
N GLN A 606 -7.12 -23.95 -23.53
CA GLN A 606 -6.96 -24.97 -22.48
C GLN A 606 -6.50 -24.34 -21.17
N ILE A 607 -5.60 -23.35 -21.24
CA ILE A 607 -5.20 -22.46 -20.14
C ILE A 607 -5.48 -21.01 -20.52
N PRO A 608 -5.71 -20.09 -19.56
CA PRO A 608 -5.80 -18.67 -19.86
C PRO A 608 -4.46 -18.09 -20.30
N LEU A 609 -4.52 -17.13 -21.22
CA LEU A 609 -3.47 -16.17 -21.49
C LEU A 609 -3.76 -14.91 -20.67
N VAL A 610 -2.89 -14.60 -19.71
CA VAL A 610 -2.97 -13.40 -18.88
C VAL A 610 -1.93 -12.41 -19.39
N VAL A 611 -2.38 -11.22 -19.79
CA VAL A 611 -1.51 -10.17 -20.34
C VAL A 611 -1.49 -9.00 -19.38
N GLN A 612 -0.34 -8.72 -18.77
CA GLN A 612 -0.11 -7.50 -17.99
C GLN A 612 0.02 -6.31 -18.96
N VAL A 613 -0.91 -5.36 -18.88
CA VAL A 613 -0.97 -4.17 -19.75
C VAL A 613 -1.85 -3.09 -19.12
N GLN A 614 -1.46 -1.83 -19.27
CA GLN A 614 -2.20 -0.69 -18.71
C GLN A 614 -2.98 0.09 -19.78
N ASN A 615 -2.34 0.32 -20.93
CA ASN A 615 -2.79 1.26 -21.96
C ASN A 615 -3.92 0.70 -22.85
N ALA A 616 -4.95 1.52 -23.09
CA ALA A 616 -6.12 1.12 -23.88
C ALA A 616 -5.79 0.77 -25.34
N ASP A 617 -4.83 1.45 -25.98
CA ASP A 617 -4.49 1.21 -27.39
C ASP A 617 -3.78 -0.15 -27.58
N ILE A 618 -2.99 -0.57 -26.57
CA ILE A 618 -2.40 -1.91 -26.51
C ILE A 618 -3.50 -2.96 -26.27
N ILE A 619 -4.43 -2.71 -25.34
CA ILE A 619 -5.60 -3.59 -25.10
C ILE A 619 -6.41 -3.79 -26.38
N ALA A 620 -6.66 -2.73 -27.15
CA ALA A 620 -7.35 -2.83 -28.44
C ALA A 620 -6.57 -3.70 -29.45
N SER A 621 -5.24 -3.63 -29.43
CA SER A 621 -4.39 -4.49 -30.27
C SER A 621 -4.47 -5.96 -29.86
N LEU A 622 -4.57 -6.24 -28.55
CA LEU A 622 -4.76 -7.59 -28.01
C LEU A 622 -6.13 -8.17 -28.35
N ILE A 623 -7.19 -7.37 -28.31
CA ILE A 623 -8.54 -7.80 -28.75
C ILE A 623 -8.51 -8.18 -30.24
N LYS A 624 -7.81 -7.41 -31.08
CA LYS A 624 -7.62 -7.75 -32.50
C LYS A 624 -6.83 -9.05 -32.68
N LEU A 625 -5.75 -9.23 -31.93
CA LEU A 625 -4.95 -10.46 -31.97
C LEU A 625 -5.76 -11.67 -31.50
N LYS A 626 -6.59 -11.54 -30.47
CA LYS A 626 -7.52 -12.60 -30.05
C LYS A 626 -8.42 -13.04 -31.20
N LYS A 627 -9.05 -12.10 -31.91
CA LYS A 627 -9.89 -12.42 -33.08
C LYS A 627 -9.11 -13.14 -34.19
N GLU A 628 -7.85 -12.76 -34.42
CA GLU A 628 -6.95 -13.42 -35.38
C GLU A 628 -6.68 -14.88 -34.98
N VAL A 629 -6.30 -15.12 -33.71
CA VAL A 629 -6.02 -16.44 -33.16
C VAL A 629 -7.27 -17.33 -33.20
N GLU A 630 -8.43 -16.82 -32.80
CA GLU A 630 -9.71 -17.56 -32.85
C GLU A 630 -10.12 -17.89 -34.29
N SER A 631 -9.87 -16.97 -35.22
CA SER A 631 -10.14 -17.21 -36.65
C SER A 631 -9.25 -18.32 -37.22
N SER A 632 -8.00 -18.42 -36.77
CA SER A 632 -7.06 -19.45 -37.19
C SER A 632 -7.35 -20.80 -36.55
N THR A 633 -7.50 -20.84 -35.22
CA THR A 633 -7.64 -22.08 -34.43
C THR A 633 -9.07 -22.62 -34.42
N LYS A 634 -10.08 -21.79 -34.69
CA LYS A 634 -11.51 -22.08 -34.51
C LYS A 634 -11.91 -22.40 -33.07
N ILE A 635 -11.06 -22.05 -32.10
CA ILE A 635 -11.28 -22.27 -30.68
C ILE A 635 -11.23 -20.91 -29.97
N PRO A 636 -12.16 -20.63 -29.03
CA PRO A 636 -12.10 -19.40 -28.23
C PRO A 636 -10.83 -19.32 -27.39
N LEU A 637 -10.10 -18.21 -27.52
CA LEU A 637 -8.94 -17.90 -26.69
C LEU A 637 -9.41 -17.34 -25.34
N LYS A 638 -8.99 -17.93 -24.23
CA LYS A 638 -9.25 -17.39 -22.88
C LYS A 638 -8.25 -16.27 -22.59
N LEU A 639 -8.64 -15.02 -22.85
CA LEU A 639 -7.79 -13.84 -22.64
C LEU A 639 -8.23 -13.09 -21.37
N THR A 640 -7.27 -12.82 -20.50
CA THR A 640 -7.42 -11.97 -19.32
C THR A 640 -6.42 -10.81 -19.41
N ILE A 641 -6.90 -9.59 -19.18
CA ILE A 641 -6.06 -8.39 -19.10
C ILE A 641 -5.80 -8.07 -17.62
N ALA A 642 -4.54 -8.02 -17.21
CA ALA A 642 -4.10 -7.68 -15.86
C ALA A 642 -3.43 -6.30 -15.84
N GLY A 643 -3.50 -5.59 -14.70
CA GLY A 643 -3.12 -4.17 -14.60
C GLY A 643 -4.31 -3.30 -14.98
N ALA A 644 -4.56 -3.22 -16.29
CA ALA A 644 -5.82 -2.80 -16.88
C ALA A 644 -6.32 -1.40 -16.49
N THR A 645 -5.42 -0.48 -16.10
CA THR A 645 -5.81 0.87 -15.64
C THR A 645 -6.75 1.59 -16.61
N GLU A 646 -6.46 1.55 -17.92
CA GLU A 646 -7.28 2.21 -18.95
C GLU A 646 -8.37 1.30 -19.56
N ALA A 647 -8.59 0.09 -19.03
CA ALA A 647 -9.55 -0.87 -19.61
C ALA A 647 -11.00 -0.36 -19.61
N HIS A 648 -11.35 0.55 -18.68
CA HIS A 648 -12.67 1.18 -18.64
C HIS A 648 -13.02 1.96 -19.92
N LEU A 649 -12.01 2.43 -20.68
CA LEU A 649 -12.21 3.10 -21.98
C LEU A 649 -12.69 2.14 -23.07
N LEU A 650 -12.52 0.83 -22.87
CA LEU A 650 -12.89 -0.24 -23.80
C LEU A 650 -13.84 -1.25 -23.16
N ALA A 651 -14.58 -0.85 -22.12
CA ALA A 651 -15.43 -1.75 -21.34
C ALA A 651 -16.43 -2.51 -22.21
N LYS A 652 -17.01 -1.84 -23.21
CA LYS A 652 -17.94 -2.44 -24.17
C LYS A 652 -17.24 -3.49 -25.03
N GLU A 653 -16.12 -3.13 -25.65
CA GLU A 653 -15.36 -4.00 -26.55
C GLU A 653 -14.81 -5.22 -25.82
N LEU A 654 -14.38 -5.06 -24.56
CA LEU A 654 -13.94 -6.16 -23.69
C LEU A 654 -15.09 -7.13 -23.40
N GLY A 655 -16.27 -6.61 -23.06
CA GLY A 655 -17.48 -7.41 -22.84
C GLY A 655 -17.91 -8.19 -24.09
N GLU A 656 -18.00 -7.51 -25.24
CA GLU A 656 -18.34 -8.12 -26.53
C GLU A 656 -17.32 -9.18 -26.98
N ALA A 657 -16.05 -9.02 -26.62
CA ALA A 657 -15.00 -9.98 -26.92
C ALA A 657 -14.86 -11.10 -25.87
N ASN A 658 -15.67 -11.09 -24.80
CA ASN A 658 -15.55 -12.00 -23.65
C ASN A 658 -14.12 -12.05 -23.10
N VAL A 659 -13.53 -10.86 -22.91
CA VAL A 659 -12.20 -10.68 -22.31
C VAL A 659 -12.37 -10.30 -20.85
N GLY A 660 -11.73 -11.06 -19.97
CA GLY A 660 -11.74 -10.80 -18.55
C GLY A 660 -10.73 -9.73 -18.14
N VAL A 661 -10.99 -9.04 -17.02
CA VAL A 661 -10.12 -7.98 -16.52
C VAL A 661 -9.77 -8.20 -15.06
N ILE A 662 -8.48 -8.11 -14.71
CA ILE A 662 -8.01 -8.02 -13.34
C ILE A 662 -7.40 -6.64 -13.13
N LEU A 663 -8.06 -5.81 -12.32
CA LEU A 663 -7.49 -4.53 -11.89
C LEU A 663 -6.54 -4.80 -10.72
N THR A 664 -5.23 -4.74 -10.96
CA THR A 664 -4.23 -4.94 -9.89
C THR A 664 -4.09 -3.72 -8.98
N LEU A 665 -4.74 -2.61 -9.34
CA LEU A 665 -4.97 -1.43 -8.53
C LEU A 665 -6.47 -1.12 -8.55
N SER A 666 -7.22 -1.60 -7.55
CA SER A 666 -8.66 -1.33 -7.41
C SER A 666 -8.96 0.16 -7.28
N ARG A 667 -8.01 0.91 -6.70
CA ARG A 667 -8.00 2.36 -6.54
C ARG A 667 -6.95 2.95 -7.49
N PRO A 668 -7.35 3.39 -8.70
CA PRO A 668 -6.40 3.72 -9.74
C PRO A 668 -5.56 4.95 -9.41
N PHE A 669 -4.32 4.94 -9.89
CA PHE A 669 -3.31 5.98 -9.68
C PHE A 669 -2.53 6.15 -11.00
N PRO A 670 -2.29 7.38 -11.49
CA PRO A 670 -1.63 7.60 -12.77
C PRO A 670 -0.11 7.52 -12.61
N ASP A 671 0.39 6.38 -12.12
CA ASP A 671 1.79 6.19 -11.72
C ASP A 671 2.76 6.42 -12.88
N THR A 672 2.50 5.76 -14.01
CA THR A 672 3.30 5.90 -15.24
C THR A 672 2.48 6.52 -16.36
N TRP A 673 3.15 6.93 -17.43
CA TRP A 673 2.49 7.50 -18.61
C TRP A 673 1.39 6.61 -19.22
N GLU A 674 1.53 5.28 -19.13
CA GLU A 674 0.51 4.33 -19.60
C GLU A 674 -0.73 4.25 -18.73
N MET A 675 -0.63 4.77 -17.50
CA MET A 675 -1.71 4.78 -16.52
C MET A 675 -2.41 6.14 -16.43
N LYS A 676 -2.04 7.13 -17.25
CA LYS A 676 -2.51 8.51 -17.10
C LYS A 676 -4.04 8.68 -17.22
N ARG A 677 -4.72 7.91 -18.07
CA ARG A 677 -6.18 8.03 -18.24
C ARG A 677 -6.87 7.14 -17.20
N ILE A 678 -6.87 7.56 -15.93
CA ILE A 678 -7.58 6.85 -14.86
C ILE A 678 -9.08 7.20 -14.83
N LEU A 679 -9.90 6.30 -14.28
CA LEU A 679 -11.26 6.60 -13.81
C LEU A 679 -11.25 6.66 -12.28
N PRO A 680 -11.07 7.86 -11.69
CA PRO A 680 -10.68 7.99 -10.29
C PRO A 680 -11.76 7.59 -9.28
N GLY A 681 -13.03 7.50 -9.67
CA GLY A 681 -14.14 7.27 -8.73
C GLY A 681 -14.48 8.49 -7.87
N PRO A 682 -15.43 8.33 -6.94
CA PRO A 682 -15.88 9.41 -6.06
C PRO A 682 -14.73 10.05 -5.24
N PRO A 683 -14.68 11.39 -5.08
CA PRO A 683 -15.70 12.34 -5.48
C PRO A 683 -15.51 12.93 -6.89
N LEU A 684 -14.47 12.54 -7.63
CA LEU A 684 -14.13 13.13 -8.92
C LEU A 684 -14.99 12.61 -10.07
N THR A 685 -15.38 11.34 -10.03
CA THR A 685 -16.30 10.75 -11.00
C THR A 685 -17.36 9.92 -10.28
N LYS A 686 -18.56 9.83 -10.86
CA LYS A 686 -19.64 9.00 -10.32
C LYS A 686 -19.28 7.51 -10.33
N ASP A 687 -18.73 7.05 -11.46
CA ASP A 687 -18.39 5.65 -11.68
C ASP A 687 -16.91 5.38 -11.38
N THR A 688 -16.63 4.12 -11.05
CA THR A 688 -15.28 3.56 -10.91
C THR A 688 -14.96 2.68 -12.13
N ALA A 689 -13.69 2.31 -12.31
CA ALA A 689 -13.32 1.35 -13.36
C ALA A 689 -14.05 0.01 -13.19
N ILE A 690 -14.19 -0.48 -11.95
CA ILE A 690 -14.88 -1.73 -11.63
C ILE A 690 -16.36 -1.66 -12.02
N SER A 691 -17.10 -0.63 -11.58
CA SER A 691 -18.54 -0.52 -11.89
C SER A 691 -18.79 -0.37 -13.39
N THR A 692 -17.92 0.36 -14.09
CA THR A 692 -17.99 0.56 -15.55
C THR A 692 -17.80 -0.74 -16.32
N LEU A 693 -16.82 -1.56 -15.93
CA LEU A 693 -16.54 -2.86 -16.55
C LEU A 693 -17.67 -3.87 -16.30
N LEU A 694 -18.14 -3.99 -15.05
CA LEU A 694 -19.23 -4.90 -14.68
C LEU A 694 -20.52 -4.59 -15.46
N ARG A 695 -20.84 -3.31 -15.65
CA ARG A 695 -22.02 -2.86 -16.42
C ARG A 695 -22.01 -3.33 -17.87
N HIS A 696 -20.83 -3.56 -18.44
CA HIS A 696 -20.66 -4.06 -19.81
C HIS A 696 -20.46 -5.58 -19.86
N GLY A 697 -20.76 -6.31 -18.78
CA GLY A 697 -20.67 -7.77 -18.73
C GLY A 697 -19.24 -8.32 -18.68
N VAL A 698 -18.24 -7.49 -18.39
CA VAL A 698 -16.86 -7.93 -18.18
C VAL A 698 -16.77 -8.68 -16.86
N THR A 699 -16.15 -9.88 -16.85
CA THR A 699 -15.76 -10.53 -15.59
C THR A 699 -14.59 -9.77 -14.99
N VAL A 700 -14.77 -9.20 -13.81
CA VAL A 700 -13.75 -8.36 -13.14
C VAL A 700 -13.20 -9.06 -11.91
N GLY A 701 -11.87 -9.09 -11.79
CA GLY A 701 -11.15 -9.44 -10.57
C GLY A 701 -10.39 -8.23 -9.99
N ILE A 702 -10.10 -8.26 -8.70
CA ILE A 702 -9.20 -7.32 -8.03
C ILE A 702 -7.90 -8.05 -7.67
N GLY A 703 -6.76 -7.49 -8.08
CA GLY A 703 -5.43 -7.94 -7.65
C GLY A 703 -4.73 -6.90 -6.78
N THR A 704 -3.54 -7.25 -6.32
CA THR A 704 -2.61 -6.37 -5.59
C THR A 704 -1.21 -6.64 -6.09
N VAL A 705 -0.36 -5.63 -6.21
CA VAL A 705 1.03 -5.80 -6.71
C VAL A 705 2.01 -6.00 -5.56
N GLU A 706 1.75 -5.36 -4.43
CA GLU A 706 2.63 -5.37 -3.26
C GLU A 706 2.30 -6.53 -2.31
N PRO A 707 3.29 -7.34 -1.86
CA PRO A 707 3.08 -8.44 -0.92
C PRO A 707 2.38 -8.02 0.38
N TRP A 708 2.86 -6.93 1.01
CA TRP A 708 2.32 -6.43 2.28
C TRP A 708 0.85 -6.03 2.18
N ASN A 709 0.39 -5.64 0.98
CA ASN A 709 -0.98 -5.17 0.75
C ASN A 709 -1.98 -6.32 0.53
N ALA A 710 -1.52 -7.56 0.31
CA ALA A 710 -2.41 -8.70 0.12
C ALA A 710 -3.34 -8.96 1.31
N ARG A 711 -2.93 -8.63 2.55
CA ARG A 711 -3.83 -8.70 3.70
C ARG A 711 -5.00 -7.71 3.64
N ASN A 712 -4.88 -6.65 2.84
CA ASN A 712 -5.90 -5.61 2.72
C ASN A 712 -6.93 -5.93 1.63
N THR A 713 -6.82 -7.06 0.92
CA THR A 713 -7.76 -7.45 -0.16
C THR A 713 -9.22 -7.38 0.29
N ARG A 714 -9.54 -7.78 1.53
CA ARG A 714 -10.89 -7.70 2.08
C ARG A 714 -11.44 -6.27 2.09
N LEU A 715 -10.57 -5.29 2.38
CA LEU A 715 -10.91 -3.88 2.46
C LEU A 715 -11.00 -3.26 1.05
N ASP A 716 -10.13 -3.67 0.11
CA ASP A 716 -10.22 -3.24 -1.28
C ASP A 716 -11.53 -3.70 -1.95
N VAL A 717 -11.96 -4.93 -1.67
CA VAL A 717 -13.23 -5.49 -2.13
C VAL A 717 -14.43 -4.75 -1.51
N ALA A 718 -14.39 -4.53 -0.20
CA ALA A 718 -15.44 -3.80 0.50
C ALA A 718 -15.58 -2.36 -0.03
N TRP A 719 -14.45 -1.67 -0.24
CA TRP A 719 -14.41 -0.32 -0.79
C TRP A 719 -15.02 -0.26 -2.19
N ALA A 720 -14.69 -1.21 -3.06
CA ALA A 720 -15.27 -1.29 -4.40
C ALA A 720 -16.81 -1.36 -4.36
N ALA A 721 -17.38 -2.08 -3.40
CA ALA A 721 -18.82 -2.15 -3.21
C ALA A 721 -19.39 -0.83 -2.65
N LEU A 722 -18.73 -0.22 -1.66
CA LEU A 722 -19.17 1.02 -1.01
C LEU A 722 -19.22 2.20 -1.98
N GLU A 723 -18.29 2.29 -2.93
CA GLU A 723 -18.26 3.37 -3.93
C GLU A 723 -19.15 3.10 -5.16
N SER A 724 -19.79 1.94 -5.23
CA SER A 724 -20.61 1.56 -6.38
C SER A 724 -22.01 2.17 -6.41
N ASP A 725 -22.39 2.90 -5.35
CA ASP A 725 -23.77 3.42 -5.14
C ASP A 725 -24.82 2.28 -5.26
N GLY A 726 -24.53 1.14 -4.63
CA GLY A 726 -25.39 -0.03 -4.59
C GLY A 726 -25.37 -0.92 -5.85
N GLN A 727 -24.56 -0.60 -6.86
CA GLN A 727 -24.46 -1.41 -8.09
C GLN A 727 -23.75 -2.75 -7.89
N ILE A 728 -22.93 -2.89 -6.84
CA ILE A 728 -22.21 -4.11 -6.51
C ILE A 728 -22.78 -4.66 -5.20
N THR A 729 -23.42 -5.83 -5.28
CA THR A 729 -23.93 -6.56 -4.11
C THR A 729 -22.78 -7.15 -3.28
N LYS A 730 -23.06 -7.56 -2.02
CA LYS A 730 -22.06 -8.23 -1.17
C LYS A 730 -21.49 -9.49 -1.83
N SER A 731 -22.34 -10.32 -2.44
CA SER A 731 -21.91 -11.51 -3.16
C SER A 731 -21.00 -11.21 -4.35
N GLN A 732 -21.36 -10.20 -5.14
CA GLN A 732 -20.52 -9.75 -6.27
C GLN A 732 -19.19 -9.19 -5.77
N ALA A 733 -19.18 -8.44 -4.67
CA ALA A 733 -17.96 -7.95 -4.04
C ALA A 733 -17.06 -9.13 -3.66
N LEU A 734 -17.57 -10.12 -2.90
CA LEU A 734 -16.83 -11.32 -2.53
C LEU A 734 -16.27 -12.04 -3.76
N ALA A 735 -17.03 -12.13 -4.86
CA ALA A 735 -16.60 -12.74 -6.11
C ALA A 735 -15.39 -12.04 -6.75
N LEU A 736 -15.27 -10.70 -6.63
CA LEU A 736 -14.16 -9.92 -7.23
C LEU A 736 -12.77 -10.42 -6.80
N ALA A 737 -12.62 -10.96 -5.59
CA ALA A 737 -11.36 -11.50 -5.09
C ALA A 737 -11.45 -13.00 -4.77
N SER A 738 -12.43 -13.72 -5.30
CA SER A 738 -12.55 -15.17 -5.13
C SER A 738 -12.86 -15.84 -6.47
N THR A 739 -14.12 -16.19 -6.74
CA THR A 739 -14.53 -16.97 -7.91
C THR A 739 -14.21 -16.27 -9.24
N ASN A 740 -14.25 -14.94 -9.31
CA ASN A 740 -13.86 -14.22 -10.53
C ASN A 740 -12.36 -14.38 -10.79
N LEU A 741 -11.50 -14.23 -9.78
CA LEU A 741 -10.06 -14.44 -9.95
C LEU A 741 -9.74 -15.87 -10.37
N GLU A 742 -10.37 -16.86 -9.71
CA GLU A 742 -10.21 -18.26 -10.08
C GLU A 742 -10.55 -18.50 -11.55
N LYS A 743 -11.70 -17.97 -12.01
CA LYS A 743 -12.15 -18.07 -13.40
C LYS A 743 -11.19 -17.39 -14.37
N LEU A 744 -10.73 -16.18 -14.04
CA LEU A 744 -9.83 -15.38 -14.89
C LEU A 744 -8.43 -15.97 -15.00
N LEU A 745 -7.99 -16.71 -13.97
CA LEU A 745 -6.66 -17.28 -13.85
C LEU A 745 -6.62 -18.79 -14.10
N GLY A 746 -7.77 -19.42 -14.39
CA GLY A 746 -7.85 -20.82 -14.77
C GLY A 746 -7.67 -21.80 -13.60
N VAL A 747 -7.95 -21.34 -12.39
CA VAL A 747 -7.96 -22.19 -11.19
C VAL A 747 -9.15 -23.13 -11.29
N LYS A 748 -8.89 -24.44 -11.27
CA LYS A 748 -9.92 -25.47 -11.34
C LYS A 748 -10.63 -25.56 -10.00
N SER A 749 -11.96 -25.57 -10.02
CA SER A 749 -12.74 -25.94 -8.84
C SER A 749 -12.38 -27.38 -8.46
N SER A 750 -11.81 -27.60 -7.26
CA SER A 750 -11.55 -28.94 -6.74
C SER A 750 -12.84 -29.76 -6.65
N SER A 751 -12.71 -31.08 -6.57
CA SER A 751 -13.82 -32.01 -6.37
C SER A 751 -14.63 -31.78 -5.08
N SER A 752 -14.08 -31.05 -4.09
CA SER A 752 -14.86 -30.52 -2.95
C SER A 752 -15.54 -29.21 -3.37
N ALA A 753 -16.87 -29.22 -3.45
CA ALA A 753 -17.68 -28.16 -4.05
C ALA A 753 -17.62 -26.78 -3.36
N SER A 754 -16.99 -26.65 -2.19
CA SER A 754 -17.12 -25.47 -1.31
C SER A 754 -15.94 -24.49 -1.27
N GLY A 755 -14.73 -24.88 -1.69
CA GLY A 755 -13.51 -24.06 -1.48
C GLY A 755 -13.18 -23.84 0.01
N ASP A 756 -12.12 -23.06 0.30
CA ASP A 756 -11.80 -22.66 1.67
C ASP A 756 -12.77 -21.54 2.11
N LEU A 757 -13.25 -21.58 3.36
CA LEU A 757 -14.10 -20.56 3.98
C LEU A 757 -13.35 -19.85 5.11
N VAL A 758 -13.77 -18.64 5.42
CA VAL A 758 -13.17 -17.75 6.42
C VAL A 758 -14.23 -17.34 7.41
N ALA A 759 -13.95 -17.53 8.70
CA ALA A 759 -14.80 -17.12 9.81
C ALA A 759 -14.31 -15.80 10.42
N THR A 760 -15.26 -14.89 10.65
CA THR A 760 -15.01 -13.57 11.23
C THR A 760 -15.83 -13.34 12.47
N LEU A 761 -15.28 -12.56 13.40
CA LEU A 761 -15.89 -12.15 14.66
C LEU A 761 -16.43 -10.73 14.55
N GLY A 762 -17.67 -10.51 15.01
CA GLY A 762 -18.25 -9.17 15.21
C GLY A 762 -18.73 -8.43 13.96
N GLY A 763 -18.62 -9.03 12.77
CA GLY A 763 -19.11 -8.47 11.51
C GLY A 763 -18.80 -9.37 10.33
N SER A 764 -19.07 -8.89 9.12
CA SER A 764 -18.71 -9.57 7.87
C SER A 764 -17.24 -9.36 7.53
N ILE A 765 -16.64 -10.25 6.72
CA ILE A 765 -15.28 -10.07 6.18
C ILE A 765 -15.08 -8.73 5.42
N LEU A 766 -16.17 -8.16 4.91
CA LEU A 766 -16.19 -6.86 4.23
C LEU A 766 -16.26 -5.66 5.19
N ASP A 767 -16.53 -5.88 6.47
CA ASP A 767 -16.63 -4.79 7.45
C ASP A 767 -15.25 -4.46 8.01
N LEU A 768 -14.93 -3.17 8.10
CA LEU A 768 -13.68 -2.73 8.74
C LEU A 768 -13.61 -3.22 10.18
N GLU A 769 -14.74 -3.29 10.87
CA GLU A 769 -14.88 -3.64 12.30
C GLU A 769 -14.75 -5.15 12.59
N ALA A 770 -14.71 -5.99 11.56
CA ALA A 770 -14.63 -7.45 11.73
C ALA A 770 -13.19 -7.95 11.87
N LYS A 771 -13.00 -8.98 12.69
CA LYS A 771 -11.71 -9.68 12.85
C LYS A 771 -11.81 -11.10 12.34
N VAL A 772 -10.88 -11.50 11.47
CA VAL A 772 -10.75 -12.90 11.04
C VAL A 772 -10.25 -13.75 12.21
N VAL A 773 -10.93 -14.85 12.49
CA VAL A 773 -10.62 -15.72 13.65
C VAL A 773 -10.30 -17.16 13.25
N GLY A 774 -10.72 -17.60 12.08
CA GLY A 774 -10.37 -18.94 11.60
C GLY A 774 -10.63 -19.16 10.12
N VAL A 775 -10.01 -20.21 9.60
CA VAL A 775 -10.15 -20.69 8.23
C VAL A 775 -10.61 -22.14 8.26
N ILE A 776 -11.62 -22.45 7.45
CA ILE A 776 -12.19 -23.76 7.25
C ILE A 776 -11.70 -24.24 5.89
N SER A 777 -10.86 -25.27 5.86
CA SER A 777 -10.28 -25.79 4.61
C SER A 777 -10.76 -27.21 4.33
N SER A 778 -11.71 -27.35 3.40
CA SER A 778 -12.14 -28.67 2.92
C SER A 778 -11.01 -29.41 2.22
N ARG A 779 -10.15 -28.68 1.51
CA ARG A 779 -8.99 -29.22 0.79
C ARG A 779 -7.96 -29.86 1.70
N ARG A 780 -7.75 -29.28 2.89
CA ARG A 780 -6.80 -29.76 3.90
C ARG A 780 -7.47 -30.56 5.01
N GLY A 781 -8.78 -30.75 4.93
CA GLY A 781 -9.58 -31.51 5.89
C GLY A 781 -9.59 -30.94 7.31
N LEU A 782 -9.47 -29.62 7.49
CA LEU A 782 -9.20 -29.02 8.80
C LEU A 782 -9.86 -27.65 9.02
N VAL A 783 -9.90 -27.24 10.29
CA VAL A 783 -10.16 -25.86 10.73
C VAL A 783 -8.91 -25.34 11.44
N GLU A 784 -8.51 -24.11 11.11
CA GLU A 784 -7.33 -23.44 11.64
C GLU A 784 -7.73 -22.12 12.35
N TRP A 785 -7.21 -21.93 13.56
CA TRP A 785 -7.33 -20.71 14.36
C TRP A 785 -6.14 -19.80 14.16
N LEU A 786 -6.41 -18.50 14.09
CA LEU A 786 -5.45 -17.46 13.74
C LEU A 786 -5.00 -16.68 14.98
#